data_AF-A0A1E5HZV4-F1
#
_entry.id   AF-A0A1E5HZV4-F1
#
_cell.length_a   1.000
_cell.length_b   1.000
_cell.length_c   1.000
_cell.angle_alpha   90.00
_cell.angle_beta   90.00
_cell.angle_gamma   90.00
#
_symmetry.space_group_name_H-M   'P 1'
#
loop_
_entity.id
_entity.type
_entity.pdbx_description
1 polymer ?
#
loop_
_entity_poly.entity_id
_entity_poly.type
_entity_poly.pdbx_seq_one_letter_code
_entity_poly.pdbx_strand_id
1 'polypeptide(L)'
;MKKYRYINIAFISLLLILTLSFNAAAQNNFFKNEDEHNNLRFGNEYIVIVVNQNKNSQGRFAVETTGGAPARENDDNKPLIYGRPNPWTSYTSLWINDQKYVFGGSTERRAGKNARYGEVIQEPTVEGNRIVTKTRFNNIVVEQILTIVKSSTTGLADSAQIQYRVINEGEESEKVGLRIMLDTMLGENDGAPFRLGEATISQDKLYYDKQLDDFWQAFDSVSNPQVTSQGSFIGADVSTPDRVYFSDWGSLADGVWDFDFNPGQEFIRKGEYEIDSAIAMYWVPEIIEPGDSKTYITKYGLGGITIVPGILSLGVTSPAEVTLDNNNQSFPVVAYLENTSEINARNVSLKIELPNNFKADEVSRNLGDMEPGDISQTTWNISADNINNLPENMTYRVIVGADNTDSNEVERRVRFLGPPELNASITLMEDVQSVDGRLEPNPFRIQAEINNSGETSLYGVEAELILPPGLVTASQEKSKKHLGMLRDGENININWAIEALRVDGTLPFALKVTGINNYQKTIVEEISLPELKPLILLKETMGQQDKDYYAVDILAANISEVENLSFELNYNSNNLLLTHISRGDFFVRDNNLLPFNRPDKSEPGKVIFDQEFPFNKANGVIATLHFKLKNENPGSISINNLEAVTGTGEQFQIEQRNIIEEEN
;
A
#
# COMPACT_ATOMS: atom_id res chain seq x y z
N MET A 1 -26.74 15.18 -85.54
CA MET A 1 -26.06 13.87 -85.35
C MET A 1 -24.57 14.11 -85.53
N LYS A 2 -23.62 13.87 -84.63
CA LYS A 2 -23.55 13.28 -83.28
C LYS A 2 -22.81 14.30 -82.39
N LYS A 3 -23.29 14.47 -81.16
CA LYS A 3 -22.63 15.19 -80.06
C LYS A 3 -21.44 14.37 -79.57
N TYR A 4 -20.30 15.00 -79.27
CA TYR A 4 -19.57 14.73 -78.02
C TYR A 4 -18.87 16.01 -77.56
N ARG A 5 -19.23 16.41 -76.34
CA ARG A 5 -18.78 17.58 -75.58
C ARG A 5 -17.38 17.31 -75.01
N TYR A 6 -16.45 18.23 -75.19
CA TYR A 6 -15.35 18.42 -74.26
C TYR A 6 -15.70 19.63 -73.39
N ILE A 7 -16.03 19.38 -72.12
CA ILE A 7 -16.13 20.42 -71.09
C ILE A 7 -14.94 20.20 -70.16
N ASN A 8 -14.01 21.15 -70.18
CA ASN A 8 -13.04 21.34 -69.11
C ASN A 8 -13.81 21.75 -67.85
N ILE A 9 -13.83 20.89 -66.84
CA ILE A 9 -14.19 21.27 -65.47
C ILE A 9 -12.99 20.92 -64.60
N ALA A 10 -12.39 21.96 -64.02
CA ALA A 10 -11.37 21.86 -63.01
C ALA A 10 -11.94 21.10 -61.80
N PHE A 11 -11.38 19.93 -61.49
CA PHE A 11 -11.66 19.21 -60.26
C PHE A 11 -10.71 19.71 -59.18
N ILE A 12 -11.17 20.67 -58.39
CA ILE A 12 -10.61 20.95 -57.06
C ILE A 12 -11.06 19.78 -56.19
N SER A 13 -10.17 18.81 -56.01
CA SER A 13 -10.37 17.74 -55.03
C SER A 13 -10.01 18.28 -53.66
N LEU A 14 -11.02 18.79 -52.94
CA LEU A 14 -10.93 19.06 -51.52
C LEU A 14 -10.90 17.70 -50.79
N LEU A 15 -9.70 17.15 -50.62
CA LEU A 15 -9.47 16.00 -49.76
C LEU A 15 -9.58 16.49 -48.31
N LEU A 16 -10.81 16.55 -47.80
CA LEU A 16 -11.10 16.74 -46.39
C LEU A 16 -10.68 15.44 -45.69
N ILE A 17 -9.39 15.33 -45.34
CA ILE A 17 -8.92 14.33 -44.39
C ILE A 17 -9.58 14.72 -43.06
N LEU A 18 -10.71 14.10 -42.74
CA LEU A 18 -11.14 13.97 -41.34
C LEU A 18 -10.07 13.14 -40.65
N THR A 19 -9.05 13.81 -40.11
CA THR A 19 -8.35 13.31 -38.93
C THR A 19 -9.36 13.32 -37.80
N LEU A 20 -10.21 12.30 -37.75
CA LEU A 20 -10.80 11.89 -36.48
C LEU A 20 -9.65 11.36 -35.65
N SER A 21 -8.99 12.27 -34.96
CA SER A 21 -8.22 11.93 -33.77
C SER A 21 -9.22 11.29 -32.81
N PHE A 22 -9.34 9.97 -32.85
CA PHE A 22 -9.90 9.22 -31.75
C PHE A 22 -8.90 9.35 -30.60
N ASN A 23 -8.93 10.50 -29.92
CA ASN A 23 -8.68 10.53 -28.49
C ASN A 23 -9.91 9.94 -27.82
N ALA A 24 -10.11 8.63 -28.00
CA ALA A 24 -10.82 7.85 -27.01
C ALA A 24 -9.80 7.62 -25.90
N ALA A 25 -9.76 8.54 -24.93
CA ALA A 25 -9.56 8.06 -23.57
C ALA A 25 -10.73 7.10 -23.33
N ALA A 26 -10.51 5.81 -23.60
CA ALA A 26 -11.43 4.78 -23.21
C ALA A 26 -11.45 4.83 -21.69
N GLN A 27 -12.41 5.56 -21.14
CA GLN A 27 -12.88 5.30 -19.79
C GLN A 27 -13.28 3.83 -19.83
N ASN A 28 -12.50 2.97 -19.19
CA ASN A 28 -12.83 1.55 -19.06
C ASN A 28 -14.24 1.46 -18.48
N ASN A 29 -15.21 1.11 -19.32
CA ASN A 29 -16.61 0.99 -18.90
C ASN A 29 -16.73 -0.28 -18.06
N PHE A 30 -16.47 -0.15 -16.77
CA PHE A 30 -16.71 -1.22 -15.82
C PHE A 30 -18.22 -1.38 -15.61
N PHE A 31 -18.70 -2.62 -15.60
CA PHE A 31 -20.05 -2.97 -15.19
C PHE A 31 -20.03 -3.70 -13.86
N LYS A 32 -21.13 -3.61 -13.13
CA LYS A 32 -21.39 -4.41 -11.94
C LYS A 32 -22.83 -4.89 -11.93
N ASN A 33 -23.02 -6.15 -11.57
CA ASN A 33 -24.35 -6.72 -11.37
C ASN A 33 -24.28 -7.95 -10.45
N GLU A 34 -25.42 -8.33 -9.90
CA GLU A 34 -25.62 -9.65 -9.31
C GLU A 34 -26.24 -10.55 -10.38
N ASP A 35 -25.83 -11.82 -10.46
CA ASP A 35 -26.42 -12.80 -11.38
C ASP A 35 -27.49 -13.68 -10.73
N GLU A 36 -28.13 -14.54 -11.53
CA GLU A 36 -29.21 -15.43 -11.07
C GLU A 36 -28.77 -16.48 -10.04
N HIS A 37 -27.47 -16.63 -9.81
CA HIS A 37 -26.89 -17.54 -8.83
C HIS A 37 -26.41 -16.82 -7.57
N ASN A 38 -26.74 -15.53 -7.41
CA ASN A 38 -26.29 -14.70 -6.30
C ASN A 38 -24.75 -14.58 -6.27
N ASN A 39 -24.15 -14.39 -7.44
CA ASN A 39 -22.76 -13.97 -7.56
C ASN A 39 -22.68 -12.48 -7.88
N LEU A 40 -21.73 -11.81 -7.24
CA LEU A 40 -21.32 -10.46 -7.59
C LEU A 40 -20.39 -10.50 -8.80
N ARG A 41 -20.78 -9.85 -9.89
CA ARG A 41 -20.00 -9.74 -11.13
C ARG A 41 -19.48 -8.31 -11.27
N PHE A 42 -18.18 -8.17 -11.48
CA PHE A 42 -17.51 -6.89 -11.78
C PHE A 42 -16.59 -7.10 -12.98
N GLY A 43 -16.86 -6.41 -14.08
CA GLY A 43 -16.19 -6.70 -15.36
C GLY A 43 -16.06 -5.50 -16.27
N ASN A 44 -15.38 -5.69 -17.40
CA ASN A 44 -15.30 -4.75 -18.52
C ASN A 44 -15.48 -5.51 -19.84
N GLU A 45 -15.05 -4.93 -20.95
CA GLU A 45 -15.16 -5.55 -22.29
C GLU A 45 -14.23 -6.77 -22.51
N TYR A 46 -13.22 -6.99 -21.65
CA TYR A 46 -12.25 -8.08 -21.78
C TYR A 46 -12.53 -9.24 -20.81
N ILE A 47 -12.69 -8.93 -19.52
CA ILE A 47 -12.86 -9.92 -18.45
C ILE A 47 -13.92 -9.53 -17.42
N VAL A 48 -14.36 -10.52 -16.63
CA VAL A 48 -15.21 -10.34 -15.47
C VAL A 48 -14.72 -11.17 -14.29
N ILE A 49 -14.68 -10.54 -13.12
CA ILE A 49 -14.45 -11.19 -11.83
C ILE A 49 -15.83 -11.56 -11.28
N VAL A 50 -16.01 -12.83 -10.95
CA VAL A 50 -17.25 -13.37 -10.39
C VAL A 50 -16.97 -13.80 -8.95
N VAL A 51 -17.69 -13.27 -7.97
CA VAL A 51 -17.51 -13.59 -6.55
C VAL A 51 -18.78 -14.17 -5.96
N ASN A 52 -18.67 -15.33 -5.33
CA ASN A 52 -19.78 -16.05 -4.72
C ASN A 52 -20.23 -15.34 -3.43
N GLN A 53 -21.50 -14.89 -3.38
CA GLN A 53 -22.09 -14.25 -2.19
C GLN A 53 -22.89 -15.22 -1.31
N ASN A 54 -23.06 -16.47 -1.75
CA ASN A 54 -23.79 -17.48 -1.00
C ASN A 54 -23.04 -17.88 0.27
N LYS A 55 -23.78 -18.33 1.30
CA LYS A 55 -23.20 -18.80 2.57
C LYS A 55 -22.16 -19.91 2.38
N ASN A 56 -22.42 -20.82 1.45
CA ASN A 56 -21.47 -21.88 1.09
C ASN A 56 -20.44 -21.31 0.12
N SER A 57 -19.17 -21.26 0.55
CA SER A 57 -18.04 -20.71 -0.21
C SER A 57 -18.08 -19.18 -0.42
N GLN A 58 -18.64 -18.42 0.52
CA GLN A 58 -18.71 -16.95 0.41
C GLN A 58 -17.32 -16.32 0.21
N GLY A 59 -17.19 -15.39 -0.74
CA GLY A 59 -15.94 -14.68 -1.03
C GLY A 59 -14.94 -15.46 -1.89
N ARG A 60 -15.29 -16.68 -2.35
CA ARG A 60 -14.54 -17.35 -3.42
C ARG A 60 -14.83 -16.68 -4.75
N PHE A 61 -13.83 -16.63 -5.62
CA PHE A 61 -13.92 -15.94 -6.90
C PHE A 61 -13.48 -16.82 -8.07
N ALA A 62 -13.93 -16.44 -9.26
CA ALA A 62 -13.48 -16.93 -10.54
C ALA A 62 -13.20 -15.75 -11.49
N VAL A 63 -12.42 -16.00 -12.53
CA VAL A 63 -12.18 -15.05 -13.62
C VAL A 63 -12.68 -15.69 -14.90
N GLU A 64 -13.38 -14.89 -15.70
CA GLU A 64 -13.94 -15.27 -16.99
C GLU A 64 -13.63 -14.18 -18.01
N THR A 65 -13.52 -14.54 -19.28
CA THR A 65 -13.52 -13.54 -20.35
C THR A 65 -14.95 -13.05 -20.60
N THR A 66 -15.09 -11.81 -21.07
CA THR A 66 -16.33 -11.27 -21.63
C THR A 66 -16.22 -11.26 -23.15
N GLY A 67 -15.63 -10.21 -23.72
CA GLY A 67 -15.22 -10.12 -25.14
C GLY A 67 -13.74 -10.47 -25.38
N GLY A 68 -13.05 -10.98 -24.35
CA GLY A 68 -11.75 -11.62 -24.50
C GLY A 68 -10.67 -10.77 -25.14
N ALA A 69 -9.80 -11.37 -25.97
CA ALA A 69 -8.74 -10.64 -26.66
C ALA A 69 -9.30 -9.98 -27.95
N PRO A 70 -9.08 -8.67 -28.18
CA PRO A 70 -9.74 -7.91 -29.28
C PRO A 70 -9.57 -8.45 -30.72
N ALA A 71 -8.60 -9.32 -30.96
CA ALA A 71 -8.32 -9.89 -32.28
C ALA A 71 -8.70 -11.38 -32.38
N ARG A 72 -9.38 -11.95 -31.37
CA ARG A 72 -9.66 -13.38 -31.26
C ARG A 72 -11.06 -13.64 -30.71
N GLU A 73 -12.07 -13.68 -31.57
CA GLU A 73 -13.48 -13.91 -31.16
C GLU A 73 -13.75 -15.27 -30.47
N ASN A 74 -12.83 -16.24 -30.58
CA ASN A 74 -13.02 -17.58 -30.02
C ASN A 74 -12.82 -17.64 -28.49
N ASP A 75 -12.24 -16.61 -27.88
CA ASP A 75 -12.03 -16.54 -26.42
C ASP A 75 -13.14 -15.79 -25.68
N ASP A 76 -14.25 -15.43 -26.35
CA ASP A 76 -15.41 -14.79 -25.73
C ASP A 76 -16.11 -15.72 -24.71
N ASN A 77 -16.47 -15.16 -23.55
CA ASN A 77 -17.28 -15.80 -22.50
C ASN A 77 -16.72 -17.12 -21.93
N LYS A 78 -15.41 -17.32 -22.01
CA LYS A 78 -14.69 -18.51 -21.56
C LYS A 78 -14.25 -18.43 -20.09
N PRO A 79 -14.28 -19.54 -19.34
CA PRO A 79 -13.68 -19.59 -18.02
C PRO A 79 -12.15 -19.52 -18.11
N LEU A 80 -11.55 -18.76 -17.20
CA LEU A 80 -10.12 -18.81 -16.89
C LEU A 80 -9.87 -19.56 -15.56
N ILE A 81 -10.86 -19.57 -14.67
CA ILE A 81 -10.87 -20.35 -13.43
C ILE A 81 -12.05 -21.32 -13.47
N TYR A 82 -11.82 -22.58 -13.09
CA TYR A 82 -12.87 -23.58 -13.01
C TYR A 82 -13.87 -23.27 -11.87
N GLY A 83 -15.05 -23.90 -11.89
CA GLY A 83 -15.97 -23.90 -10.75
C GLY A 83 -17.24 -23.07 -10.94
N ARG A 84 -17.73 -22.94 -12.17
CA ARG A 84 -19.05 -22.36 -12.48
C ARG A 84 -20.22 -23.23 -11.96
N PRO A 85 -21.43 -22.68 -11.79
CA PRO A 85 -21.75 -21.24 -11.85
C PRO A 85 -21.37 -20.48 -10.57
N ASN A 86 -21.19 -21.16 -9.44
CA ASN A 86 -20.83 -20.55 -8.16
C ASN A 86 -19.37 -20.84 -7.84
N PRO A 87 -18.46 -19.86 -7.91
CA PRO A 87 -17.03 -20.06 -7.65
C PRO A 87 -16.79 -20.84 -6.35
N TRP A 88 -16.04 -21.93 -6.46
CA TRP A 88 -15.81 -22.80 -5.31
C TRP A 88 -14.48 -23.54 -5.32
N THR A 89 -13.76 -23.67 -6.44
CA THR A 89 -12.58 -24.53 -6.48
C THR A 89 -11.29 -23.81 -6.07
N SER A 90 -11.12 -22.55 -6.48
CA SER A 90 -10.06 -21.68 -6.03
C SER A 90 -10.30 -21.17 -4.60
N TYR A 91 -9.27 -21.18 -3.76
CA TYR A 91 -9.36 -20.66 -2.39
C TYR A 91 -8.01 -20.19 -1.83
N THR A 92 -8.08 -19.29 -0.87
CA THR A 92 -6.92 -18.76 -0.15
C THR A 92 -6.88 -19.34 1.26
N SER A 93 -5.68 -19.66 1.71
CA SER A 93 -5.44 -20.16 3.07
C SER A 93 -4.47 -19.27 3.82
N LEU A 94 -4.62 -19.24 5.13
CA LEU A 94 -3.76 -18.51 6.05
C LEU A 94 -3.12 -19.47 7.03
N TRP A 95 -1.86 -19.24 7.34
CA TRP A 95 -1.17 -19.89 8.45
C TRP A 95 -0.87 -18.84 9.51
N ILE A 96 -1.69 -18.81 10.56
CA ILE A 96 -1.62 -17.87 11.68
C ILE A 96 -1.08 -18.63 12.89
N ASN A 97 0.14 -18.28 13.31
CA ASN A 97 0.94 -19.00 14.31
C ASN A 97 1.07 -20.48 13.97
N ASP A 98 0.37 -21.35 14.70
CA ASP A 98 0.40 -22.80 14.49
C ASP A 98 -0.93 -23.34 13.91
N GLN A 99 -1.85 -22.44 13.51
CA GLN A 99 -3.17 -22.80 13.00
C GLN A 99 -3.36 -22.39 11.54
N LYS A 100 -4.06 -23.24 10.80
CA LYS A 100 -4.34 -23.06 9.38
C LYS A 100 -5.83 -22.78 9.18
N TYR A 101 -6.12 -21.77 8.40
CA TYR A 101 -7.46 -21.29 8.12
C TYR A 101 -7.70 -21.15 6.62
N VAL A 102 -8.96 -21.18 6.22
CA VAL A 102 -9.41 -20.80 4.87
C VAL A 102 -10.07 -19.43 4.96
N PHE A 103 -9.77 -18.57 3.98
CA PHE A 103 -10.38 -17.26 3.83
C PHE A 103 -11.84 -17.35 3.35
N GLY A 104 -12.68 -16.45 3.83
CA GLY A 104 -14.09 -16.34 3.44
C GLY A 104 -15.02 -17.28 4.21
N GLY A 105 -16.18 -17.56 3.61
CA GLY A 105 -17.22 -18.40 4.22
C GLY A 105 -16.91 -19.90 4.16
N SER A 106 -17.46 -20.64 5.12
CA SER A 106 -17.33 -22.10 5.18
C SER A 106 -17.86 -22.80 3.93
N THR A 107 -17.36 -24.00 3.62
CA THR A 107 -17.88 -24.81 2.51
C THR A 107 -18.11 -26.27 2.90
N GLU A 108 -19.09 -26.88 2.23
CA GLU A 108 -19.31 -28.34 2.25
C GLU A 108 -18.60 -29.07 1.09
N ARG A 109 -18.05 -28.32 0.13
CA ARG A 109 -17.34 -28.85 -1.05
C ARG A 109 -15.88 -29.20 -0.74
N ARG A 110 -15.28 -30.06 -1.57
CA ARG A 110 -13.93 -30.63 -1.37
C ARG A 110 -12.87 -29.59 -0.96
N ALA A 111 -12.68 -28.56 -1.78
CA ALA A 111 -11.72 -27.49 -1.52
C ALA A 111 -12.04 -26.74 -0.22
N GLY A 112 -11.30 -26.99 0.86
CA GLY A 112 -11.53 -26.39 2.18
C GLY A 112 -12.60 -27.09 3.04
N LYS A 113 -13.10 -28.26 2.65
CA LYS A 113 -14.04 -29.02 3.48
C LYS A 113 -13.45 -29.28 4.88
N ASN A 114 -14.24 -29.06 5.92
CA ASN A 114 -13.84 -29.25 7.32
C ASN A 114 -12.64 -28.39 7.78
N ALA A 115 -12.25 -27.37 7.01
CA ALA A 115 -11.21 -26.45 7.43
C ALA A 115 -11.67 -25.52 8.57
N ARG A 116 -10.73 -24.80 9.18
CA ARG A 116 -11.05 -23.70 10.08
C ARG A 116 -11.31 -22.44 9.27
N TYR A 117 -12.28 -21.67 9.70
CA TYR A 117 -12.70 -20.42 9.06
C TYR A 117 -12.70 -19.28 10.06
N GLY A 118 -12.60 -18.06 9.55
CA GLY A 118 -12.82 -16.85 10.32
C GLY A 118 -14.27 -16.39 10.24
N GLU A 119 -14.55 -15.26 10.85
CA GLU A 119 -15.82 -14.56 10.74
C GLU A 119 -15.78 -13.59 9.56
N VAL A 120 -16.67 -13.73 8.58
CA VAL A 120 -16.81 -12.75 7.50
C VAL A 120 -17.45 -11.49 8.08
N ILE A 121 -16.66 -10.43 8.25
CA ILE A 121 -17.09 -9.15 8.84
C ILE A 121 -17.50 -8.12 7.77
N GLN A 122 -17.13 -8.38 6.51
CA GLN A 122 -17.63 -7.65 5.34
C GLN A 122 -17.82 -8.63 4.19
N GLU A 123 -19.06 -8.79 3.75
CA GLU A 123 -19.42 -9.59 2.58
C GLU A 123 -18.88 -8.95 1.29
N PRO A 124 -18.72 -9.73 0.20
CA PRO A 124 -18.21 -9.20 -1.07
C PRO A 124 -19.01 -8.00 -1.54
N THR A 125 -18.35 -6.85 -1.63
CA THR A 125 -18.97 -5.56 -1.96
C THR A 125 -18.10 -4.78 -2.94
N VAL A 126 -18.73 -4.15 -3.94
CA VAL A 126 -18.02 -3.23 -4.86
C VAL A 126 -17.87 -1.85 -4.22
N GLU A 127 -16.62 -1.42 -4.01
CA GLU A 127 -16.25 -0.09 -3.51
C GLU A 127 -15.43 0.65 -4.58
N GLY A 128 -16.04 1.58 -5.32
CA GLY A 128 -15.37 2.17 -6.49
C GLY A 128 -15.13 1.12 -7.58
N ASN A 129 -13.87 0.93 -7.99
CA ASN A 129 -13.47 -0.02 -9.05
C ASN A 129 -12.81 -1.30 -8.49
N ARG A 130 -13.20 -1.72 -7.28
CA ARG A 130 -12.69 -2.93 -6.62
C ARG A 130 -13.80 -3.68 -5.90
N ILE A 131 -13.65 -5.00 -5.78
CA ILE A 131 -14.44 -5.83 -4.86
C ILE A 131 -13.63 -6.01 -3.58
N VAL A 132 -14.28 -5.79 -2.42
CA VAL A 132 -13.67 -5.95 -1.10
C VAL A 132 -14.46 -6.99 -0.30
N THR A 133 -13.75 -7.93 0.31
CA THR A 133 -14.28 -8.92 1.27
C THR A 133 -13.37 -8.93 2.50
N LYS A 134 -13.91 -8.89 3.72
CA LYS A 134 -13.09 -8.93 4.95
C LYS A 134 -13.47 -10.08 5.87
N THR A 135 -12.47 -10.80 6.35
CA THR A 135 -12.62 -11.92 7.29
C THR A 135 -11.73 -11.71 8.51
N ARG A 136 -12.27 -11.91 9.71
CA ARG A 136 -11.56 -11.83 10.99
C ARG A 136 -11.19 -13.21 11.51
N PHE A 137 -9.94 -13.35 11.95
CA PHE A 137 -9.35 -14.51 12.60
C PHE A 137 -8.76 -14.07 13.95
N ASN A 138 -9.57 -14.02 14.99
CA ASN A 138 -9.20 -13.41 16.28
C ASN A 138 -8.75 -11.95 16.09
N ASN A 139 -7.48 -11.65 16.37
CA ASN A 139 -6.87 -10.33 16.25
C ASN A 139 -6.42 -9.99 14.82
N ILE A 140 -6.42 -10.97 13.90
CA ILE A 140 -6.01 -10.78 12.52
C ILE A 140 -7.23 -10.48 11.66
N VAL A 141 -7.20 -9.36 10.93
CA VAL A 141 -8.19 -9.05 9.90
C VAL A 141 -7.55 -9.17 8.53
N VAL A 142 -8.21 -9.89 7.63
CA VAL A 142 -7.75 -10.14 6.27
C VAL A 142 -8.73 -9.52 5.31
N GLU A 143 -8.25 -8.65 4.44
CA GLU A 143 -9.01 -8.03 3.37
C GLU A 143 -8.60 -8.61 2.03
N GLN A 144 -9.54 -9.23 1.32
CA GLN A 144 -9.40 -9.56 -0.09
C GLN A 144 -9.85 -8.36 -0.91
N ILE A 145 -9.00 -7.91 -1.83
CA ILE A 145 -9.26 -6.81 -2.75
C ILE A 145 -9.04 -7.34 -4.16
N LEU A 146 -10.10 -7.34 -4.97
CA LEU A 146 -10.06 -7.78 -6.36
C LEU A 146 -10.28 -6.58 -7.28
N THR A 147 -9.35 -6.35 -8.20
CA THR A 147 -9.39 -5.24 -9.17
C THR A 147 -9.10 -5.74 -10.56
N ILE A 148 -9.63 -5.05 -11.58
CA ILE A 148 -9.23 -5.29 -12.96
C ILE A 148 -8.11 -4.30 -13.30
N VAL A 149 -6.97 -4.84 -13.73
CA VAL A 149 -5.74 -4.10 -14.04
C VAL A 149 -5.21 -4.50 -15.40
N LYS A 150 -4.19 -3.78 -15.87
CA LYS A 150 -3.50 -4.16 -17.09
C LYS A 150 -2.73 -5.48 -16.93
N SER A 151 -2.88 -6.40 -17.90
CA SER A 151 -1.95 -7.53 -18.04
C SER A 151 -0.58 -7.02 -18.45
N SER A 152 0.46 -7.65 -17.93
CA SER A 152 1.84 -7.26 -18.24
C SER A 152 2.18 -7.46 -19.72
N THR A 153 1.54 -8.38 -20.45
CA THR A 153 1.95 -8.76 -21.83
C THR A 153 1.00 -8.30 -22.93
N THR A 154 -0.27 -8.00 -22.60
CA THR A 154 -1.25 -7.41 -23.53
C THR A 154 -1.27 -5.88 -23.45
N GLY A 155 -0.99 -5.31 -22.27
CA GLY A 155 -1.15 -3.88 -22.00
C GLY A 155 -2.62 -3.42 -21.87
N LEU A 156 -3.59 -4.35 -21.94
CA LEU A 156 -5.02 -4.10 -21.83
C LEU A 156 -5.51 -4.41 -20.42
N ALA A 157 -6.64 -3.84 -20.00
CA ALA A 157 -7.24 -4.06 -18.68
C ALA A 157 -7.96 -5.43 -18.59
N ASP A 158 -7.23 -6.52 -18.79
CA ASP A 158 -7.73 -7.88 -18.99
C ASP A 158 -7.16 -8.89 -17.96
N SER A 159 -6.70 -8.39 -16.81
CA SER A 159 -6.22 -9.21 -15.70
C SER A 159 -6.87 -8.83 -14.38
N ALA A 160 -7.23 -9.84 -13.59
CA ALA A 160 -7.65 -9.67 -12.21
C ALA A 160 -6.39 -9.58 -11.33
N GLN A 161 -6.20 -8.47 -10.63
CA GLN A 161 -5.26 -8.37 -9.53
C GLN A 161 -5.95 -8.89 -8.27
N ILE A 162 -5.30 -9.87 -7.65
CA ILE A 162 -5.77 -10.58 -6.47
C ILE A 162 -4.88 -10.14 -5.31
N GLN A 163 -5.40 -9.24 -4.48
CA GLN A 163 -4.69 -8.69 -3.34
C GLN A 163 -5.29 -9.20 -2.04
N TYR A 164 -4.41 -9.57 -1.10
CA TYR A 164 -4.76 -9.84 0.30
C TYR A 164 -3.96 -8.93 1.20
N ARG A 165 -4.64 -8.17 2.06
CA ARG A 165 -4.02 -7.40 3.15
C ARG A 165 -4.32 -8.07 4.48
N VAL A 166 -3.27 -8.48 5.19
CA VAL A 166 -3.33 -9.06 6.52
C VAL A 166 -2.97 -7.98 7.53
N ILE A 167 -3.85 -7.70 8.48
CA ILE A 167 -3.72 -6.62 9.46
C ILE A 167 -3.74 -7.24 10.85
N ASN A 168 -2.77 -6.88 11.69
CA ASN A 168 -2.81 -7.23 13.11
C ASN A 168 -3.48 -6.12 13.91
N GLU A 169 -4.74 -6.33 14.32
CA GLU A 169 -5.50 -5.40 15.17
C GLU A 169 -5.30 -5.67 16.67
N GLY A 170 -4.46 -6.64 17.04
CA GLY A 170 -4.18 -7.02 18.42
C GLY A 170 -3.10 -6.19 19.11
N GLU A 171 -2.74 -6.63 20.31
CA GLU A 171 -1.69 -6.04 21.16
C GLU A 171 -0.38 -6.85 21.16
N GLU A 172 -0.40 -8.06 20.61
CA GLU A 172 0.75 -8.97 20.51
C GLU A 172 1.16 -9.17 19.05
N SER A 173 2.43 -9.51 18.81
CA SER A 173 2.91 -9.83 17.47
C SER A 173 2.43 -11.21 17.03
N GLU A 174 2.06 -11.32 15.75
CA GLU A 174 1.41 -12.50 15.19
C GLU A 174 2.19 -12.99 13.98
N LYS A 175 2.41 -14.30 13.86
CA LYS A 175 3.13 -14.86 12.71
C LYS A 175 2.14 -15.31 11.65
N VAL A 176 2.11 -14.65 10.48
CA VAL A 176 1.10 -14.94 9.44
C VAL A 176 1.74 -15.21 8.08
N GLY A 177 1.35 -16.32 7.46
CA GLY A 177 1.64 -16.64 6.06
C GLY A 177 0.35 -16.76 5.24
N LEU A 178 0.49 -16.65 3.92
CA LEU A 178 -0.65 -16.70 2.99
C LEU A 178 -0.37 -17.65 1.81
N ARG A 179 -1.38 -18.40 1.39
CA ARG A 179 -1.36 -19.25 0.20
C ARG A 179 -2.54 -18.88 -0.70
N ILE A 180 -2.29 -18.57 -1.96
CA ILE A 180 -3.33 -18.43 -2.99
C ILE A 180 -3.27 -19.66 -3.88
N MET A 181 -4.37 -20.42 -3.95
CA MET A 181 -4.52 -21.54 -4.87
C MET A 181 -5.52 -21.18 -5.96
N LEU A 182 -5.12 -21.29 -7.23
CA LEU A 182 -5.96 -21.08 -8.39
C LEU A 182 -6.13 -22.40 -9.14
N ASP A 183 -7.39 -22.76 -9.34
CA ASP A 183 -7.83 -23.89 -10.16
C ASP A 183 -7.98 -23.42 -11.61
N THR A 184 -7.00 -23.74 -12.45
CA THR A 184 -6.82 -23.08 -13.75
C THR A 184 -7.56 -23.82 -14.83
N MET A 185 -8.35 -23.09 -15.63
CA MET A 185 -9.08 -23.65 -16.76
C MET A 185 -8.90 -22.75 -17.97
N LEU A 186 -8.74 -23.32 -19.17
CA LEU A 186 -8.67 -22.57 -20.41
C LEU A 186 -9.82 -22.95 -21.33
N GLY A 187 -10.95 -22.24 -21.20
CA GLY A 187 -12.13 -22.57 -22.00
C GLY A 187 -12.65 -23.96 -21.67
N GLU A 188 -12.44 -24.93 -22.55
CA GLU A 188 -12.80 -26.34 -22.34
C GLU A 188 -11.63 -27.21 -21.84
N ASN A 189 -10.42 -26.64 -21.72
CA ASN A 189 -9.20 -27.37 -21.36
C ASN A 189 -8.83 -27.13 -19.88
N ASP A 190 -9.08 -28.13 -19.03
CA ASP A 190 -8.81 -28.12 -17.58
C ASP A 190 -7.38 -28.57 -17.22
N GLY A 191 -6.50 -28.70 -18.21
CA GLY A 191 -5.19 -29.36 -18.05
C GLY A 191 -4.10 -28.82 -18.97
N ALA A 192 -4.24 -27.58 -19.45
CA ALA A 192 -3.26 -27.00 -20.35
C ALA A 192 -1.87 -26.94 -19.70
N PRO A 193 -0.80 -27.37 -20.39
CA PRO A 193 0.56 -27.26 -19.86
C PRO A 193 0.93 -25.81 -19.55
N PHE A 194 1.56 -25.59 -18.41
CA PHE A 194 2.09 -24.28 -18.06
C PHE A 194 3.43 -24.03 -18.76
N ARG A 195 3.69 -22.77 -19.10
CA ARG A 195 4.92 -22.27 -19.69
C ARG A 195 5.55 -21.29 -18.74
N LEU A 196 6.78 -21.57 -18.30
CA LEU A 196 7.57 -20.71 -17.41
C LEU A 196 9.02 -20.67 -17.92
N GLY A 197 9.45 -19.52 -18.42
CA GLY A 197 10.77 -19.38 -19.06
C GLY A 197 10.92 -20.37 -20.22
N GLU A 198 11.92 -21.24 -20.13
CA GLU A 198 12.17 -22.31 -21.11
C GLU A 198 11.48 -23.64 -20.75
N ALA A 199 10.77 -23.72 -19.62
CA ALA A 199 10.12 -24.93 -19.16
C ALA A 199 8.67 -25.05 -19.67
N THR A 200 8.33 -26.28 -20.11
CA THR A 200 6.96 -26.76 -20.22
C THR A 200 6.65 -27.62 -19.00
N ILE A 201 5.59 -27.29 -18.27
CA ILE A 201 5.23 -27.93 -17.02
C ILE A 201 3.88 -28.64 -17.20
N SER A 202 3.93 -29.97 -17.27
CA SER A 202 2.76 -30.86 -17.37
C SER A 202 2.70 -31.87 -16.20
N GLN A 203 3.58 -31.71 -15.22
CA GLN A 203 3.75 -32.58 -14.07
C GLN A 203 4.06 -31.75 -12.82
N ASP A 204 3.83 -32.35 -11.66
CA ASP A 204 4.11 -31.82 -10.32
C ASP A 204 5.51 -31.20 -10.26
N LYS A 205 5.55 -29.88 -10.07
CA LYS A 205 6.78 -29.09 -10.06
C LYS A 205 6.73 -28.00 -9.00
N LEU A 206 7.85 -27.83 -8.30
CA LEU A 206 8.06 -26.80 -7.29
C LEU A 206 9.16 -25.84 -7.76
N TYR A 207 8.88 -24.56 -7.68
CA TYR A 207 9.84 -23.47 -7.87
C TYR A 207 9.91 -22.63 -6.60
N TYR A 208 11.12 -22.22 -6.23
CA TYR A 208 11.35 -21.20 -5.21
C TYR A 208 11.56 -19.83 -5.85
N ASP A 209 11.42 -18.76 -5.06
CA ASP A 209 11.57 -17.35 -5.44
C ASP A 209 12.62 -17.07 -6.55
N LYS A 210 13.86 -17.54 -6.39
CA LYS A 210 14.98 -17.31 -7.32
C LYS A 210 14.92 -18.09 -8.63
N GLN A 211 13.98 -19.02 -8.74
CA GLN A 211 13.76 -19.86 -9.92
C GLN A 211 12.51 -19.44 -10.69
N LEU A 212 11.79 -18.41 -10.22
CA LEU A 212 10.61 -17.87 -10.89
C LEU A 212 11.05 -16.88 -11.98
N ASP A 213 10.32 -16.88 -13.09
CA ASP A 213 10.33 -15.80 -14.07
C ASP A 213 9.16 -14.83 -13.82
N ASP A 214 9.16 -13.68 -14.52
CA ASP A 214 8.17 -12.61 -14.36
C ASP A 214 6.72 -13.09 -14.44
N PHE A 215 6.44 -13.98 -15.39
CA PHE A 215 5.11 -14.50 -15.64
C PHE A 215 5.15 -15.95 -16.12
N TRP A 216 4.02 -16.63 -15.96
CA TRP A 216 3.76 -17.92 -16.58
C TRP A 216 2.56 -17.80 -17.49
N GLN A 217 2.51 -18.62 -18.54
CA GLN A 217 1.37 -18.67 -19.47
C GLN A 217 0.83 -20.09 -19.59
N ALA A 218 -0.43 -20.20 -19.97
CA ALA A 218 -1.02 -21.47 -20.38
C ALA A 218 -1.88 -21.25 -21.63
N PHE A 219 -1.75 -22.16 -22.58
CA PHE A 219 -2.49 -22.20 -23.84
C PHE A 219 -2.49 -23.63 -24.40
N ASP A 220 -3.45 -23.94 -25.26
CA ASP A 220 -3.68 -25.26 -25.84
C ASP A 220 -2.89 -25.53 -27.12
N SER A 221 -2.59 -24.50 -27.91
CA SER A 221 -1.81 -24.59 -29.16
C SER A 221 -0.92 -23.36 -29.34
N VAL A 222 0.29 -23.54 -29.87
CA VAL A 222 1.17 -22.41 -30.22
C VAL A 222 0.68 -21.72 -31.48
N SER A 223 0.33 -22.49 -32.52
CA SER A 223 -0.11 -21.98 -33.81
C SER A 223 -1.53 -21.43 -33.83
N ASN A 224 -2.44 -21.96 -33.01
CA ASN A 224 -3.84 -21.52 -32.96
C ASN A 224 -4.45 -21.63 -31.55
N PRO A 225 -3.94 -20.86 -30.56
CA PRO A 225 -4.46 -20.91 -29.20
C PRO A 225 -5.92 -20.44 -29.17
N GLN A 226 -6.79 -21.21 -28.51
CA GLN A 226 -8.17 -20.77 -28.28
C GLN A 226 -8.23 -19.73 -27.17
N VAL A 227 -7.58 -20.00 -26.04
CA VAL A 227 -7.48 -19.06 -24.91
C VAL A 227 -6.04 -19.05 -24.42
N THR A 228 -5.52 -17.86 -24.13
CA THR A 228 -4.20 -17.72 -23.50
C THR A 228 -4.38 -17.06 -22.15
N SER A 229 -4.12 -17.81 -21.08
CA SER A 229 -4.09 -17.22 -19.73
C SER A 229 -2.66 -16.93 -19.30
N GLN A 230 -2.53 -16.04 -18.34
CA GLN A 230 -1.27 -15.65 -17.75
C GLN A 230 -1.45 -15.34 -16.27
N GLY A 231 -0.47 -15.74 -15.46
CA GLY A 231 -0.27 -15.17 -14.13
C GLY A 231 1.11 -14.53 -13.99
N SER A 232 1.25 -13.62 -13.02
CA SER A 232 2.49 -12.87 -12.79
C SER A 232 3.07 -13.19 -11.41
N PHE A 233 4.38 -13.41 -11.37
CA PHE A 233 5.14 -13.64 -10.14
C PHE A 233 6.04 -12.47 -9.77
N ILE A 234 6.66 -11.81 -10.75
CA ILE A 234 7.61 -10.71 -10.51
C ILE A 234 7.13 -9.48 -11.30
N GLY A 235 7.13 -8.33 -10.64
CA GLY A 235 6.71 -7.07 -11.23
C GLY A 235 6.46 -6.01 -10.17
N ALA A 236 6.38 -4.74 -10.58
CA ALA A 236 6.18 -3.60 -9.66
C ALA A 236 4.84 -3.63 -8.92
N ASP A 237 3.86 -4.40 -9.40
CA ASP A 237 2.48 -4.44 -8.94
C ASP A 237 2.01 -5.83 -8.50
N VAL A 238 2.96 -6.73 -8.27
CA VAL A 238 2.79 -8.03 -7.63
C VAL A 238 3.85 -8.22 -6.55
N SER A 239 3.58 -9.08 -5.57
CA SER A 239 4.56 -9.50 -4.57
C SER A 239 5.08 -10.88 -4.92
N THR A 240 6.39 -11.04 -5.08
CA THR A 240 6.97 -12.35 -5.41
C THR A 240 6.64 -13.40 -4.35
N PRO A 241 6.06 -14.57 -4.72
CA PRO A 241 5.85 -15.66 -3.79
C PRO A 241 7.18 -16.35 -3.44
N ASP A 242 7.33 -16.82 -2.21
CA ASP A 242 8.53 -17.55 -1.76
C ASP A 242 8.67 -18.90 -2.47
N ARG A 243 7.52 -19.50 -2.83
CA ARG A 243 7.46 -20.74 -3.59
C ARG A 243 6.14 -20.92 -4.32
N VAL A 244 6.20 -21.62 -5.44
CA VAL A 244 5.08 -21.92 -6.31
C VAL A 244 5.05 -23.41 -6.63
N TYR A 245 3.88 -24.02 -6.47
CA TYR A 245 3.60 -25.37 -6.90
C TYR A 245 2.71 -25.35 -8.13
N PHE A 246 3.10 -26.09 -9.16
CA PHE A 246 2.23 -26.53 -10.24
C PHE A 246 1.90 -28.00 -9.97
N SER A 247 0.62 -28.33 -9.85
CA SER A 247 0.19 -29.68 -9.45
C SER A 247 -1.24 -29.96 -9.88
N ASP A 248 -1.76 -31.15 -9.57
CA ASP A 248 -3.18 -31.44 -9.74
C ASP A 248 -4.03 -30.70 -8.69
N TRP A 249 -5.18 -30.17 -9.10
CA TRP A 249 -6.08 -29.46 -8.19
C TRP A 249 -6.60 -30.38 -7.07
N GLY A 250 -6.83 -31.67 -7.35
CA GLY A 250 -7.35 -32.61 -6.35
C GLY A 250 -6.48 -32.68 -5.09
N SER A 251 -5.17 -32.86 -5.28
CA SER A 251 -4.19 -32.86 -4.19
C SER A 251 -4.15 -31.49 -3.47
N LEU A 252 -4.15 -30.39 -4.23
CA LEU A 252 -4.16 -29.03 -3.68
C LEU A 252 -5.46 -28.67 -2.93
N ALA A 253 -6.60 -29.26 -3.31
CA ALA A 253 -7.90 -29.05 -2.70
C ALA A 253 -8.07 -29.80 -1.37
N ASP A 254 -7.40 -30.95 -1.22
CA ASP A 254 -7.46 -31.79 -0.03
C ASP A 254 -6.63 -31.24 1.14
N GLY A 255 -5.59 -30.45 0.83
CA GLY A 255 -4.71 -29.84 1.82
C GLY A 255 -4.95 -28.34 1.99
N VAL A 256 -5.34 -27.88 3.19
CA VAL A 256 -5.52 -26.43 3.47
C VAL A 256 -4.21 -25.66 3.26
N TRP A 257 -3.08 -26.23 3.67
CA TRP A 257 -1.77 -25.57 3.52
C TRP A 257 -0.70 -26.55 3.05
N ASP A 258 -0.58 -27.69 3.73
CA ASP A 258 0.26 -28.79 3.27
C ASP A 258 -0.62 -29.76 2.51
N PHE A 259 -0.08 -30.34 1.45
CA PHE A 259 -0.74 -31.31 0.60
C PHE A 259 0.23 -32.41 0.19
N ASP A 260 -0.32 -33.48 -0.38
CA ASP A 260 0.47 -34.61 -0.87
C ASP A 260 1.07 -34.27 -2.25
N PHE A 261 2.32 -33.81 -2.26
CA PHE A 261 3.06 -33.41 -3.46
C PHE A 261 4.05 -34.48 -3.89
N ASN A 262 3.98 -34.92 -5.14
CA ASN A 262 4.80 -36.01 -5.67
C ASN A 262 5.51 -35.54 -6.95
N PRO A 263 6.75 -35.00 -6.86
CA PRO A 263 7.47 -34.45 -8.00
C PRO A 263 7.48 -35.38 -9.22
N GLY A 264 7.08 -34.85 -10.39
CA GLY A 264 7.00 -35.61 -11.64
C GLY A 264 5.72 -36.43 -11.83
N GLN A 265 4.79 -36.42 -10.87
CA GLN A 265 3.44 -36.95 -11.09
C GLN A 265 2.71 -36.09 -12.13
N GLU A 266 2.00 -36.72 -13.08
CA GLU A 266 1.12 -36.00 -14.01
C GLU A 266 -0.02 -35.32 -13.25
N PHE A 267 -0.61 -34.27 -13.83
CA PHE A 267 -1.76 -33.54 -13.28
C PHE A 267 -3.08 -34.34 -13.34
N ILE A 268 -3.01 -35.65 -13.09
CA ILE A 268 -4.16 -36.54 -13.05
C ILE A 268 -4.60 -36.69 -11.59
N ARG A 269 -5.87 -36.39 -11.34
CA ARG A 269 -6.49 -36.57 -10.01
C ARG A 269 -6.37 -38.03 -9.55
N LYS A 270 -6.02 -38.21 -8.27
CA LYS A 270 -5.95 -39.54 -7.65
C LYS A 270 -7.30 -40.28 -7.73
N GLY A 271 -7.35 -41.34 -8.53
CA GLY A 271 -8.53 -42.18 -8.71
C GLY A 271 -9.44 -41.76 -9.88
N GLU A 272 -9.04 -40.77 -10.67
CA GLU A 272 -9.75 -40.32 -11.88
C GLU A 272 -8.82 -40.41 -13.11
N TYR A 273 -9.34 -40.07 -14.29
CA TYR A 273 -8.61 -40.15 -15.58
C TYR A 273 -8.51 -38.79 -16.30
N GLU A 274 -9.01 -37.72 -15.68
CA GLU A 274 -9.02 -36.37 -16.25
C GLU A 274 -7.85 -35.56 -15.70
N ILE A 275 -7.25 -34.76 -16.59
CA ILE A 275 -6.21 -33.79 -16.24
C ILE A 275 -6.89 -32.59 -15.60
N ASP A 276 -6.36 -32.13 -14.47
CA ASP A 276 -6.93 -31.04 -13.69
C ASP A 276 -5.83 -30.23 -13.03
N SER A 277 -5.39 -29.16 -13.69
CA SER A 277 -4.20 -28.42 -13.30
C SER A 277 -4.52 -27.22 -12.39
N ALA A 278 -3.68 -27.04 -11.37
CA ALA A 278 -3.77 -25.91 -10.47
C ALA A 278 -2.40 -25.39 -10.07
N ILE A 279 -2.41 -24.14 -9.63
CA ILE A 279 -1.24 -23.45 -9.12
C ILE A 279 -1.47 -23.02 -7.68
N ALA A 280 -0.45 -23.19 -6.83
CA ALA A 280 -0.46 -22.67 -5.47
C ALA A 280 0.79 -21.82 -5.20
N MET A 281 0.56 -20.54 -4.93
CA MET A 281 1.57 -19.54 -4.58
C MET A 281 1.58 -19.37 -3.06
N TYR A 282 2.77 -19.39 -2.47
CA TYR A 282 2.95 -19.26 -1.02
C TYR A 282 3.81 -18.05 -0.67
N TRP A 283 3.35 -17.32 0.33
CA TRP A 283 4.15 -16.40 1.13
C TRP A 283 4.31 -17.00 2.53
N VAL A 284 5.55 -17.29 2.93
CA VAL A 284 5.84 -17.99 4.19
C VAL A 284 5.52 -17.10 5.39
N PRO A 285 5.24 -17.70 6.57
CA PRO A 285 4.82 -16.90 7.71
C PRO A 285 5.89 -15.93 8.22
N GLU A 286 5.55 -14.64 8.25
CA GLU A 286 6.35 -13.54 8.80
C GLU A 286 5.68 -12.95 10.03
N ILE A 287 6.46 -12.27 10.89
CA ILE A 287 5.94 -11.58 12.06
C ILE A 287 5.28 -10.27 11.60
N ILE A 288 4.04 -10.05 12.04
CA ILE A 288 3.30 -8.80 11.88
C ILE A 288 3.10 -8.21 13.27
N GLU A 289 3.71 -7.06 13.53
CA GLU A 289 3.64 -6.35 14.81
C GLU A 289 2.22 -5.78 15.07
N PRO A 290 1.88 -5.47 16.33
CA PRO A 290 0.62 -4.81 16.67
C PRO A 290 0.38 -3.55 15.84
N GLY A 291 -0.77 -3.50 15.15
CA GLY A 291 -1.16 -2.38 14.29
C GLY A 291 -0.52 -2.36 12.90
N ASP A 292 0.42 -3.27 12.59
CA ASP A 292 1.03 -3.40 11.28
C ASP A 292 0.19 -4.24 10.31
N SER A 293 0.53 -4.13 9.03
CA SER A 293 -0.07 -4.93 7.97
C SER A 293 0.96 -5.48 6.99
N LYS A 294 0.60 -6.59 6.33
CA LYS A 294 1.35 -7.16 5.21
C LYS A 294 0.42 -7.31 4.02
N THR A 295 0.88 -6.91 2.84
CA THR A 295 0.12 -6.98 1.60
C THR A 295 0.76 -8.00 0.65
N TYR A 296 -0.06 -8.90 0.12
CA TYR A 296 0.31 -9.89 -0.89
C TYR A 296 -0.54 -9.67 -2.14
N ILE A 297 0.09 -9.65 -3.32
CA ILE A 297 -0.55 -9.34 -4.59
C ILE A 297 -0.07 -10.32 -5.65
N THR A 298 -1.00 -10.90 -6.40
CA THR A 298 -0.72 -11.60 -7.66
C THR A 298 -1.72 -11.16 -8.73
N LYS A 299 -1.51 -11.56 -9.97
CA LYS A 299 -2.41 -11.29 -11.09
C LYS A 299 -2.71 -12.56 -11.84
N TYR A 300 -3.93 -12.66 -12.36
CA TYR A 300 -4.34 -13.72 -13.27
C TYR A 300 -5.37 -13.22 -14.27
N GLY A 301 -5.19 -13.56 -15.55
CA GLY A 301 -6.06 -13.10 -16.64
C GLY A 301 -5.56 -13.51 -18.01
N LEU A 302 -5.80 -12.68 -19.02
CA LEU A 302 -5.37 -12.93 -20.39
C LEU A 302 -3.86 -12.67 -20.60
N GLY A 303 -3.24 -13.54 -21.40
CA GLY A 303 -1.84 -13.44 -21.80
C GLY A 303 -1.69 -12.98 -23.26
N GLY A 304 -0.73 -12.10 -23.50
CA GLY A 304 -0.43 -11.56 -24.83
C GLY A 304 0.67 -12.33 -25.54
N ILE A 305 0.31 -13.07 -26.60
CA ILE A 305 1.26 -13.71 -27.51
C ILE A 305 0.97 -13.20 -28.93
N THR A 306 1.97 -12.62 -29.59
CA THR A 306 1.89 -12.28 -31.01
C THR A 306 2.31 -13.51 -31.81
N ILE A 307 1.39 -14.06 -32.60
CA ILE A 307 1.62 -15.29 -33.37
C ILE A 307 1.59 -14.94 -34.85
N VAL A 308 2.62 -15.39 -35.57
CA VAL A 308 2.62 -15.39 -37.03
C VAL A 308 2.63 -16.86 -37.50
N PRO A 309 1.52 -17.35 -38.09
CA PRO A 309 1.45 -18.70 -38.62
C PRO A 309 2.44 -18.93 -39.77
N GLY A 310 2.90 -20.17 -39.91
CA GLY A 310 3.79 -20.60 -40.97
C GLY A 310 4.16 -22.08 -40.78
N ILE A 311 4.97 -22.64 -41.68
CA ILE A 311 5.54 -23.99 -41.52
C ILE A 311 6.21 -24.10 -40.15
N LEU A 312 7.00 -23.09 -39.81
CA LEU A 312 7.48 -22.82 -38.47
C LEU A 312 6.63 -21.69 -37.89
N SER A 313 5.61 -22.07 -37.12
CA SER A 313 4.70 -21.11 -36.48
C SER A 313 5.41 -20.49 -35.28
N LEU A 314 5.56 -19.16 -35.29
CA LEU A 314 6.30 -18.42 -34.29
C LEU A 314 5.35 -17.56 -33.45
N GLY A 315 5.30 -17.84 -32.14
CA GLY A 315 4.64 -17.01 -31.14
C GLY A 315 5.69 -16.28 -30.29
N VAL A 316 5.52 -15.00 -30.04
CA VAL A 316 6.43 -14.23 -29.16
C VAL A 316 5.64 -13.46 -28.13
N THR A 317 6.12 -13.49 -26.89
CA THR A 317 5.59 -12.73 -25.77
C THR A 317 6.70 -12.00 -25.02
N SER A 318 6.34 -10.86 -24.46
CA SER A 318 7.16 -10.04 -23.59
C SER A 318 6.25 -9.06 -22.87
N PRO A 319 6.68 -8.45 -21.76
CA PRO A 319 5.95 -7.35 -21.19
C PRO A 319 5.70 -6.24 -22.24
N ALA A 320 4.50 -5.66 -22.24
CA ALA A 320 4.10 -4.54 -23.07
C ALA A 320 4.58 -3.21 -22.47
N GLU A 321 4.59 -3.13 -21.15
CA GLU A 321 5.12 -2.02 -20.35
C GLU A 321 6.16 -2.58 -19.36
N VAL A 322 7.31 -1.93 -19.23
CA VAL A 322 8.40 -2.33 -18.33
C VAL A 322 8.87 -1.13 -17.52
N THR A 323 9.03 -1.34 -16.21
CA THR A 323 9.75 -0.43 -15.32
C THR A 323 11.06 -1.09 -14.95
N LEU A 324 12.17 -0.49 -15.39
CA LEU A 324 13.50 -0.92 -15.01
C LEU A 324 14.02 0.01 -13.91
N ASP A 325 14.58 -0.56 -12.85
CA ASP A 325 15.23 0.16 -11.76
C ASP A 325 16.47 -0.60 -11.25
N ASN A 326 17.03 -0.15 -10.12
CA ASN A 326 18.22 -0.80 -9.54
C ASN A 326 17.97 -2.26 -9.12
N ASN A 327 16.72 -2.62 -8.80
CA ASN A 327 16.30 -3.95 -8.36
C ASN A 327 15.86 -4.84 -9.54
N ASN A 328 15.38 -4.25 -10.64
CA ASN A 328 14.95 -4.96 -11.84
C ASN A 328 15.63 -4.40 -13.11
N GLN A 329 16.66 -5.09 -13.59
CA GLN A 329 17.55 -4.59 -14.65
C GLN A 329 17.31 -5.24 -16.02
N SER A 330 16.41 -6.21 -16.11
CA SER A 330 16.09 -6.91 -17.34
C SER A 330 14.62 -7.33 -17.39
N PHE A 331 14.14 -7.69 -18.58
CA PHE A 331 12.82 -8.29 -18.75
C PHE A 331 12.90 -9.45 -19.76
N PRO A 332 12.03 -10.47 -19.65
CA PRO A 332 12.06 -11.63 -20.51
C PRO A 332 11.34 -11.39 -21.85
N VAL A 333 11.90 -11.94 -22.91
CA VAL A 333 11.26 -12.19 -24.20
C VAL A 333 11.23 -13.70 -24.40
N VAL A 334 10.03 -14.27 -24.54
CA VAL A 334 9.83 -15.71 -24.75
C VAL A 334 9.32 -15.94 -26.16
N ALA A 335 9.98 -16.84 -26.88
CA ALA A 335 9.53 -17.34 -28.18
C ALA A 335 9.05 -18.77 -28.06
N TYR A 336 7.87 -19.04 -28.60
CA TYR A 336 7.27 -20.35 -28.78
C TYR A 336 7.31 -20.71 -30.26
N LEU A 337 7.74 -21.92 -30.56
CA LEU A 337 7.91 -22.39 -31.92
C LEU A 337 7.24 -23.75 -32.09
N GLU A 338 6.46 -23.90 -33.15
CA GLU A 338 5.82 -25.17 -33.53
C GLU A 338 6.12 -25.49 -34.99
N ASN A 339 6.58 -26.71 -35.27
CA ASN A 339 6.64 -27.22 -36.64
C ASN A 339 5.26 -27.75 -37.04
N THR A 340 4.52 -26.96 -37.82
CA THR A 340 3.16 -27.30 -38.25
C THR A 340 3.12 -28.12 -39.55
N SER A 341 4.29 -28.44 -40.12
CA SER A 341 4.39 -29.18 -41.37
C SER A 341 4.53 -30.68 -41.16
N GLU A 342 4.25 -31.44 -42.22
CA GLU A 342 4.43 -32.91 -42.28
C GLU A 342 5.90 -33.33 -42.52
N ILE A 343 6.84 -32.38 -42.58
CA ILE A 343 8.27 -32.65 -42.81
C ILE A 343 9.12 -32.23 -41.61
N ASN A 344 10.26 -32.90 -41.45
CA ASN A 344 11.27 -32.48 -40.48
C ASN A 344 11.93 -31.17 -40.94
N ALA A 345 11.87 -30.13 -40.10
CA ALA A 345 12.54 -28.86 -40.31
C ALA A 345 14.00 -28.97 -39.84
N ARG A 346 14.96 -28.67 -40.72
CA ARG A 346 16.39 -28.93 -40.46
C ARG A 346 17.16 -27.70 -40.05
N ASN A 347 18.06 -27.86 -39.06
CA ASN A 347 18.92 -26.80 -38.53
C ASN A 347 18.14 -25.53 -38.17
N VAL A 348 17.02 -25.70 -37.47
CA VAL A 348 16.18 -24.61 -37.00
C VAL A 348 16.97 -23.71 -36.05
N SER A 349 16.90 -22.41 -36.29
CA SER A 349 17.53 -21.40 -35.45
C SER A 349 16.60 -20.21 -35.21
N LEU A 350 16.68 -19.68 -34.00
CA LEU A 350 16.04 -18.43 -33.60
C LEU A 350 17.09 -17.33 -33.49
N LYS A 351 16.71 -16.11 -33.84
CA LYS A 351 17.52 -14.91 -33.68
C LYS A 351 16.64 -13.77 -33.18
N ILE A 352 17.10 -13.03 -32.17
CA ILE A 352 16.51 -11.77 -31.74
C ILE A 352 17.33 -10.60 -32.27
N GLU A 353 16.65 -9.62 -32.86
CA GLU A 353 17.22 -8.36 -33.29
C GLU A 353 16.78 -7.24 -32.35
N LEU A 354 17.77 -6.60 -31.72
CA LEU A 354 17.59 -5.57 -30.71
C LEU A 354 18.17 -4.24 -31.21
N PRO A 355 17.61 -3.08 -30.82
CA PRO A 355 18.25 -1.79 -31.04
C PRO A 355 19.57 -1.64 -30.28
N ASN A 356 20.45 -0.75 -30.75
CA ASN A 356 21.84 -0.63 -30.29
C ASN A 356 22.05 -0.39 -28.78
N ASN A 357 21.04 0.06 -28.05
CA ASN A 357 21.11 0.37 -26.61
C ASN A 357 20.58 -0.78 -25.73
N PHE A 358 20.29 -1.93 -26.32
CA PHE A 358 19.80 -3.12 -25.63
C PHE A 358 20.62 -4.34 -26.01
N LYS A 359 20.71 -5.28 -25.08
CA LYS A 359 21.47 -6.52 -25.24
C LYS A 359 20.74 -7.71 -24.62
N ALA A 360 21.07 -8.88 -25.15
CA ALA A 360 20.77 -10.19 -24.57
C ALA A 360 22.07 -10.99 -24.50
N ASP A 361 22.15 -11.97 -23.61
CA ASP A 361 23.37 -12.77 -23.40
C ASP A 361 23.89 -13.41 -24.69
N GLU A 362 22.99 -14.06 -25.43
CA GLU A 362 23.27 -14.59 -26.75
C GLU A 362 22.03 -14.36 -27.63
N VAL A 363 22.22 -13.67 -28.76
CA VAL A 363 21.13 -13.20 -29.63
C VAL A 363 20.60 -14.26 -30.60
N SER A 364 21.27 -15.41 -30.71
CA SER A 364 20.84 -16.50 -31.58
C SER A 364 20.87 -17.82 -30.83
N ARG A 365 19.84 -18.66 -31.03
CA ARG A 365 19.72 -19.99 -30.44
C ARG A 365 19.56 -21.00 -31.57
N ASN A 366 20.36 -22.06 -31.54
CA ASN A 366 20.19 -23.18 -32.46
C ASN A 366 19.37 -24.26 -31.76
N LEU A 367 18.26 -24.67 -32.38
CA LEU A 367 17.33 -25.67 -31.87
C LEU A 367 17.54 -27.05 -32.50
N GLY A 368 18.41 -27.15 -33.52
CA GLY A 368 18.64 -28.38 -34.27
C GLY A 368 17.48 -28.71 -35.22
N ASP A 369 17.25 -30.00 -35.46
CA ASP A 369 16.14 -30.47 -36.28
C ASP A 369 14.85 -30.55 -35.44
N MET A 370 13.70 -30.24 -36.05
CA MET A 370 12.38 -30.32 -35.40
C MET A 370 11.44 -31.22 -36.23
N GLU A 371 10.94 -32.29 -35.60
CA GLU A 371 9.99 -33.22 -36.21
C GLU A 371 8.61 -32.55 -36.42
N PRO A 372 7.76 -33.09 -37.31
CA PRO A 372 6.37 -32.67 -37.44
C PRO A 372 5.64 -32.65 -36.09
N GLY A 373 5.05 -31.50 -35.73
CA GLY A 373 4.34 -31.30 -34.46
C GLY A 373 5.24 -30.97 -33.27
N ASP A 374 6.57 -30.94 -33.42
CA ASP A 374 7.46 -30.57 -32.32
C ASP A 374 7.25 -29.12 -31.90
N ILE A 375 7.24 -28.91 -30.58
CA ILE A 375 7.15 -27.61 -29.94
C ILE A 375 8.46 -27.34 -29.18
N SER A 376 9.01 -26.16 -29.40
CA SER A 376 10.17 -25.65 -28.66
C SER A 376 9.89 -24.26 -28.12
N GLN A 377 10.60 -23.88 -27.05
CA GLN A 377 10.53 -22.54 -26.49
C GLN A 377 11.92 -22.06 -26.06
N THR A 378 12.13 -20.75 -26.12
CA THR A 378 13.40 -20.09 -25.79
C THR A 378 13.11 -18.77 -25.09
N THR A 379 14.00 -18.39 -24.17
CA THR A 379 13.92 -17.11 -23.47
C THR A 379 15.18 -16.28 -23.64
N TRP A 380 15.00 -14.98 -23.86
CA TRP A 380 16.05 -13.96 -23.77
C TRP A 380 15.74 -12.98 -22.66
N ASN A 381 16.69 -12.73 -21.78
CA ASN A 381 16.62 -11.63 -20.83
C ASN A 381 17.24 -10.38 -21.46
N ILE A 382 16.42 -9.37 -21.71
CA ILE A 382 16.82 -8.14 -22.37
C ILE A 382 17.19 -7.11 -21.30
N SER A 383 18.40 -6.56 -21.40
CA SER A 383 18.86 -5.48 -20.54
C SER A 383 19.23 -4.25 -21.37
N ALA A 384 19.09 -3.07 -20.77
CA ALA A 384 19.52 -1.82 -21.36
C ALA A 384 20.99 -1.53 -20.99
N ASP A 385 21.72 -0.86 -21.88
CA ASP A 385 23.09 -0.43 -21.57
C ASP A 385 23.13 0.72 -20.56
N ASN A 386 22.09 1.57 -20.52
CA ASN A 386 21.94 2.63 -19.54
C ASN A 386 20.47 2.81 -19.13
N ILE A 387 20.14 2.32 -17.94
CA ILE A 387 18.78 2.36 -17.35
C ILE A 387 18.28 3.78 -17.06
N ASN A 388 19.18 4.75 -16.89
CA ASN A 388 18.83 6.15 -16.61
C ASN A 388 18.52 6.95 -17.88
N ASN A 389 18.66 6.34 -19.06
CA ASN A 389 18.42 6.99 -20.34
C ASN A 389 17.77 6.01 -21.31
N LEU A 390 16.57 5.55 -20.95
CA LEU A 390 15.75 4.68 -21.77
C LEU A 390 14.93 5.50 -22.77
N PRO A 391 14.75 5.02 -24.01
CA PRO A 391 13.73 5.58 -24.90
C PRO A 391 12.34 5.30 -24.31
N GLU A 392 11.33 6.09 -24.68
CA GLU A 392 9.94 5.81 -24.28
C GLU A 392 9.47 4.42 -24.77
N ASN A 393 9.98 3.99 -25.93
CA ASN A 393 9.61 2.72 -26.54
C ASN A 393 10.79 2.06 -27.26
N MET A 394 10.78 0.74 -27.31
CA MET A 394 11.68 -0.09 -28.11
C MET A 394 10.88 -1.07 -28.95
N THR A 395 11.29 -1.26 -30.21
CA THR A 395 10.79 -2.35 -31.06
C THR A 395 11.91 -3.36 -31.25
N TYR A 396 11.58 -4.64 -31.12
CA TYR A 396 12.49 -5.76 -31.39
C TYR A 396 11.81 -6.78 -32.30
N ARG A 397 12.62 -7.64 -32.91
CA ARG A 397 12.15 -8.67 -33.84
C ARG A 397 12.75 -10.02 -33.48
N VAL A 398 11.93 -11.07 -33.49
CA VAL A 398 12.40 -12.45 -33.41
C VAL A 398 12.19 -13.10 -34.75
N ILE A 399 13.23 -13.76 -35.26
CA ILE A 399 13.24 -14.40 -36.57
C ILE A 399 13.55 -15.88 -36.35
N VAL A 400 12.77 -16.74 -36.99
CA VAL A 400 13.06 -18.17 -37.10
C VAL A 400 13.43 -18.51 -38.53
N GLY A 401 14.46 -19.34 -38.70
CA GLY A 401 14.85 -19.89 -40.00
C GLY A 401 15.25 -21.36 -39.89
N ALA A 402 15.17 -22.08 -41.00
CA ALA A 402 15.67 -23.43 -41.16
C ALA A 402 16.14 -23.64 -42.62
N ASP A 403 16.90 -24.71 -42.88
CA ASP A 403 17.54 -24.93 -44.19
C ASP A 403 16.55 -25.29 -45.30
N ASN A 404 15.42 -25.90 -44.95
CA ASN A 404 14.48 -26.51 -45.89
C ASN A 404 13.05 -25.95 -45.81
N THR A 405 12.86 -24.83 -45.13
CA THR A 405 11.58 -24.11 -45.04
C THR A 405 11.80 -22.60 -45.07
N ASP A 406 10.78 -21.86 -45.48
CA ASP A 406 10.78 -20.41 -45.41
C ASP A 406 10.92 -19.94 -43.95
N SER A 407 11.57 -18.79 -43.78
CA SER A 407 11.71 -18.11 -42.49
C SER A 407 10.41 -17.44 -42.06
N ASN A 408 10.25 -17.24 -40.76
CA ASN A 408 9.14 -16.52 -40.17
C ASN A 408 9.65 -15.49 -39.16
N GLU A 409 8.88 -14.43 -38.90
CA GLU A 409 9.30 -13.36 -37.99
C GLU A 409 8.13 -12.74 -37.23
N VAL A 410 8.41 -12.29 -36.01
CA VAL A 410 7.47 -11.57 -35.16
C VAL A 410 8.14 -10.29 -34.67
N GLU A 411 7.44 -9.16 -34.81
CA GLU A 411 7.86 -7.86 -34.28
C GLU A 411 6.98 -7.49 -33.09
N ARG A 412 7.59 -7.00 -32.01
CA ARG A 412 6.89 -6.50 -30.82
C ARG A 412 7.49 -5.19 -30.34
N ARG A 413 6.64 -4.39 -29.70
CA ARG A 413 7.01 -3.12 -29.07
C ARG A 413 6.89 -3.25 -27.55
N VAL A 414 7.85 -2.67 -26.85
CA VAL A 414 7.89 -2.53 -25.38
C VAL A 414 7.93 -1.04 -25.06
N ARG A 415 7.07 -0.60 -24.15
CA ARG A 415 7.09 0.76 -23.59
C ARG A 415 7.85 0.75 -22.26
N PHE A 416 8.74 1.70 -22.07
CA PHE A 416 9.41 1.90 -20.78
C PHE A 416 8.67 2.97 -19.98
N LEU A 417 8.45 2.69 -18.71
CA LEU A 417 7.84 3.61 -17.75
C LEU A 417 8.83 3.90 -16.62
N GLY A 418 8.90 5.15 -16.19
CA GLY A 418 9.65 5.54 -15.00
C GLY A 418 9.10 4.89 -13.70
N PRO A 419 9.95 4.70 -12.67
CA PRO A 419 9.51 4.20 -11.36
C PRO A 419 8.62 5.22 -10.63
N PRO A 420 7.96 4.83 -9.52
CA PRO A 420 7.22 5.78 -8.69
C PRO A 420 8.17 6.77 -8.01
N GLU A 421 7.84 8.06 -8.08
CA GLU A 421 8.60 9.15 -7.48
C GLU A 421 7.73 9.89 -6.47
N LEU A 422 7.97 9.67 -5.18
CA LEU A 422 7.17 10.32 -4.14
C LEU A 422 7.74 11.66 -3.72
N ASN A 423 6.94 12.70 -3.72
CA ASN A 423 7.23 13.95 -3.04
C ASN A 423 6.27 14.10 -1.87
N ALA A 424 6.72 14.69 -0.77
CA ALA A 424 5.83 14.98 0.35
C ALA A 424 6.18 16.32 0.98
N SER A 425 5.19 16.98 1.54
CA SER A 425 5.35 18.14 2.42
C SER A 425 4.60 17.86 3.73
N ILE A 426 5.07 18.44 4.83
CA ILE A 426 4.42 18.31 6.14
C ILE A 426 4.12 19.72 6.66
N THR A 427 2.87 19.94 7.07
CA THR A 427 2.40 21.26 7.51
C THR A 427 1.52 21.17 8.76
N LEU A 428 1.46 22.24 9.55
CA LEU A 428 0.49 22.39 10.63
C LEU A 428 -0.89 22.74 10.03
N MET A 429 -1.93 22.08 10.52
CA MET A 429 -3.30 22.38 10.09
C MET A 429 -3.92 23.54 10.87
N GLU A 430 -3.44 23.78 12.09
CA GLU A 430 -3.87 24.88 12.95
C GLU A 430 -2.73 25.87 13.20
N ASP A 431 -3.10 27.12 13.47
CA ASP A 431 -2.19 28.11 14.03
C ASP A 431 -1.98 27.79 15.53
N VAL A 432 -0.90 27.08 15.84
CA VAL A 432 -0.52 26.77 17.22
C VAL A 432 0.08 28.02 17.84
N GLN A 433 -0.41 28.43 19.00
CA GLN A 433 0.04 29.62 19.71
C GLN A 433 0.56 29.28 21.11
N SER A 434 1.44 30.12 21.66
CA SER A 434 1.84 30.03 23.06
C SER A 434 0.87 30.84 23.94
N VAL A 435 -0.03 30.15 24.65
CA VAL A 435 -1.01 30.73 25.58
C VAL A 435 -0.67 30.26 27.00
N ASP A 436 -0.50 31.21 27.93
CA ASP A 436 -0.18 30.94 29.34
C ASP A 436 0.98 29.93 29.54
N GLY A 437 2.01 30.02 28.69
CA GLY A 437 3.19 29.15 28.74
C GLY A 437 2.95 27.72 28.23
N ARG A 438 1.88 27.50 27.46
CA ARG A 438 1.55 26.22 26.82
C ARG A 438 1.22 26.42 25.36
N LEU A 439 1.40 25.37 24.56
CA LEU A 439 0.92 25.36 23.18
C LEU A 439 -0.60 25.14 23.18
N GLU A 440 -1.32 25.98 22.46
CA GLU A 440 -2.76 25.86 22.23
C GLU A 440 -3.09 26.01 20.73
N PRO A 441 -3.88 25.09 20.13
CA PRO A 441 -4.40 23.87 20.74
C PRO A 441 -3.30 22.81 20.97
N ASN A 442 -3.48 21.98 21.99
CA ASN A 442 -2.68 20.79 22.24
C ASN A 442 -3.62 19.68 22.76
N PRO A 443 -3.89 18.61 21.99
CA PRO A 443 -3.24 18.23 20.73
C PRO A 443 -3.58 19.15 19.54
N PHE A 444 -2.68 19.20 18.57
CA PHE A 444 -2.86 19.86 17.26
C PHE A 444 -2.72 18.83 16.13
N ARG A 445 -3.10 19.20 14.91
CA ARG A 445 -3.00 18.32 13.74
C ARG A 445 -1.91 18.78 12.80
N ILE A 446 -1.19 17.79 12.28
CA ILE A 446 -0.30 17.98 11.13
C ILE A 446 -0.89 17.25 9.94
N GLN A 447 -0.62 17.78 8.74
CA GLN A 447 -0.97 17.15 7.47
C GLN A 447 0.31 16.88 6.68
N ALA A 448 0.48 15.63 6.24
CA ALA A 448 1.38 15.32 5.14
C ALA A 448 0.60 15.25 3.84
N GLU A 449 1.03 16.01 2.84
CA GLU A 449 0.57 15.91 1.47
C GLU A 449 1.59 15.06 0.71
N ILE A 450 1.20 13.88 0.22
CA ILE A 450 2.06 12.97 -0.53
C ILE A 450 1.59 12.91 -1.97
N ASN A 451 2.51 13.18 -2.90
CA ASN A 451 2.29 13.13 -4.33
C ASN A 451 3.19 12.06 -4.96
N ASN A 452 2.65 11.22 -5.84
CA ASN A 452 3.46 10.39 -6.72
C ASN A 452 3.61 11.08 -8.09
N SER A 453 4.77 11.70 -8.33
CA SER A 453 5.11 12.35 -9.60
C SER A 453 5.73 11.40 -10.63
N GLY A 454 5.91 10.12 -10.28
CA GLY A 454 6.44 9.11 -11.18
C GLY A 454 5.42 8.66 -12.23
N GLU A 455 5.89 7.87 -13.20
CA GLU A 455 5.05 7.37 -14.30
C GLU A 455 4.30 6.07 -13.96
N THR A 456 4.55 5.51 -12.77
CA THR A 456 3.92 4.27 -12.32
C THR A 456 3.34 4.40 -10.92
N SER A 457 2.31 3.58 -10.65
CA SER A 457 1.66 3.52 -9.34
C SER A 457 2.55 2.79 -8.33
N LEU A 458 2.54 3.24 -7.08
CA LEU A 458 3.13 2.52 -5.95
C LEU A 458 2.05 1.72 -5.20
N TYR A 459 2.34 0.45 -4.90
CA TYR A 459 1.39 -0.48 -4.27
C TYR A 459 1.81 -0.82 -2.84
N GLY A 460 0.84 -1.20 -1.99
CA GLY A 460 1.04 -1.52 -0.58
C GLY A 460 1.60 -0.35 0.25
N VAL A 461 1.19 0.87 -0.08
CA VAL A 461 1.73 2.10 0.50
C VAL A 461 1.35 2.21 1.97
N GLU A 462 2.36 2.41 2.82
CA GLU A 462 2.23 2.76 4.23
C GLU A 462 3.02 4.03 4.51
N ALA A 463 2.45 4.93 5.31
CA ALA A 463 3.07 6.16 5.75
C ALA A 463 3.20 6.15 7.28
N GLU A 464 4.41 6.32 7.77
CA GLU A 464 4.75 6.37 9.19
C GLU A 464 5.30 7.76 9.52
N LEU A 465 4.63 8.45 10.44
CA LEU A 465 5.12 9.68 10.99
C LEU A 465 6.07 9.40 12.16
N ILE A 466 7.32 9.81 12.00
CA ILE A 466 8.37 9.71 13.01
C ILE A 466 8.50 11.08 13.69
N LEU A 467 8.19 11.11 14.99
CA LEU A 467 8.17 12.31 15.80
C LEU A 467 9.52 12.52 16.51
N PRO A 468 10.00 13.77 16.62
CA PRO A 468 11.15 14.11 17.43
C PRO A 468 10.83 13.98 18.93
N PRO A 469 11.86 13.89 19.80
CA PRO A 469 11.65 13.84 21.25
C PRO A 469 10.80 15.02 21.77
N GLY A 470 9.86 14.71 22.67
CA GLY A 470 8.95 15.71 23.25
C GLY A 470 7.60 15.83 22.53
N LEU A 471 7.43 15.19 21.38
CA LEU A 471 6.15 15.00 20.70
C LEU A 471 5.72 13.53 20.75
N VAL A 472 4.42 13.31 20.91
CA VAL A 472 3.80 11.99 20.84
C VAL A 472 2.51 12.05 20.01
N THR A 473 2.05 10.93 19.49
CA THR A 473 0.71 10.87 18.91
C THR A 473 -0.33 11.07 20.01
N ALA A 474 -1.41 11.79 19.70
CA ALA A 474 -2.52 11.95 20.61
C ALA A 474 -3.14 10.59 20.97
N SER A 475 -3.94 10.55 22.04
CA SER A 475 -4.62 9.32 22.47
C SER A 475 -5.37 8.65 21.31
N GLN A 476 -5.13 7.35 21.12
CA GLN A 476 -5.69 6.50 20.04
C GLN A 476 -5.23 6.81 18.61
N GLU A 477 -4.44 7.87 18.39
CA GLU A 477 -3.83 8.14 17.08
C GLU A 477 -2.67 7.17 16.82
N LYS A 478 -2.60 6.63 15.60
CA LYS A 478 -1.50 5.76 15.17
C LYS A 478 -0.54 6.55 14.29
N SER A 479 0.76 6.47 14.59
CA SER A 479 1.81 7.08 13.78
C SER A 479 1.86 6.51 12.36
N LYS A 480 1.55 5.21 12.22
CA LYS A 480 1.55 4.50 10.95
C LYS A 480 0.14 4.39 10.36
N LYS A 481 0.02 4.68 9.06
CA LYS A 481 -1.24 4.68 8.29
C LYS A 481 -1.06 3.96 6.96
N HIS A 482 -1.99 3.08 6.64
CA HIS A 482 -1.98 2.33 5.39
C HIS A 482 -2.83 3.03 4.33
N LEU A 483 -2.24 3.30 3.17
CA LEU A 483 -2.86 4.06 2.06
C LEU A 483 -3.27 3.15 0.90
N GLY A 484 -2.74 1.93 0.83
CA GLY A 484 -3.07 0.96 -0.21
C GLY A 484 -2.28 1.20 -1.49
N MET A 485 -2.86 1.87 -2.47
CA MET A 485 -2.18 2.18 -3.74
C MET A 485 -2.15 3.70 -3.91
N LEU A 486 -1.01 4.22 -4.34
CA LEU A 486 -0.85 5.61 -4.74
C LEU A 486 -0.55 5.65 -6.24
N ARG A 487 -1.54 6.06 -7.04
CA ARG A 487 -1.47 6.07 -8.51
C ARG A 487 -0.48 7.09 -9.03
N ASP A 488 -0.08 6.95 -10.29
CA ASP A 488 0.69 7.98 -10.99
C ASP A 488 -0.09 9.31 -11.00
N GLY A 489 0.57 10.39 -10.60
CA GLY A 489 -0.01 11.71 -10.45
C GLY A 489 -1.01 11.88 -9.29
N GLU A 490 -1.25 10.84 -8.48
CA GLU A 490 -2.18 10.93 -7.35
C GLU A 490 -1.56 11.72 -6.19
N ASN A 491 -2.41 12.51 -5.55
CA ASN A 491 -2.07 13.29 -4.37
C ASN A 491 -3.00 12.89 -3.22
N ILE A 492 -2.42 12.57 -2.07
CA ILE A 492 -3.14 12.14 -0.88
C ILE A 492 -2.72 12.96 0.34
N ASN A 493 -3.71 13.39 1.11
CA ASN A 493 -3.51 14.08 2.37
C ASN A 493 -3.71 13.12 3.54
N ILE A 494 -2.76 13.12 4.45
CA ILE A 494 -2.76 12.28 5.65
C ILE A 494 -2.59 13.18 6.84
N ASN A 495 -3.51 13.07 7.80
CA ASN A 495 -3.49 13.92 8.98
C ASN A 495 -3.12 13.09 10.20
N TRP A 496 -2.34 13.62 11.12
CA TRP A 496 -2.12 13.04 12.45
C TRP A 496 -2.43 14.05 13.54
N ALA A 497 -3.07 13.60 14.62
CA ALA A 497 -3.19 14.37 15.85
C ALA A 497 -1.95 14.15 16.75
N ILE A 498 -1.25 15.23 17.07
CA ILE A 498 0.01 15.24 17.81
C ILE A 498 -0.17 15.99 19.12
N GLU A 499 0.37 15.43 20.19
CA GLU A 499 0.42 16.05 21.50
C GLU A 499 1.86 16.47 21.81
N ALA A 500 2.03 17.74 22.13
CA ALA A 500 3.31 18.28 22.58
C ALA A 500 3.40 18.19 24.10
N LEU A 501 4.48 17.57 24.59
CA LEU A 501 4.68 17.42 26.03
C LEU A 501 5.41 18.63 26.61
N ARG A 502 6.64 18.88 26.14
CA ARG A 502 7.54 19.95 26.62
C ARG A 502 8.56 20.28 25.53
N VAL A 503 8.08 20.75 24.39
CA VAL A 503 8.92 21.04 23.24
C VAL A 503 8.35 22.21 22.47
N ASP A 504 9.24 23.00 21.90
CA ASP A 504 8.98 24.21 21.16
C ASP A 504 10.08 24.46 20.11
N GLY A 505 9.97 25.56 19.38
CA GLY A 505 10.94 25.94 18.35
C GLY A 505 10.84 25.07 17.09
N THR A 506 11.91 25.07 16.30
CA THR A 506 11.97 24.35 15.02
C THR A 506 12.39 22.90 15.23
N LEU A 507 11.51 21.97 14.83
CA LEU A 507 11.68 20.54 15.07
C LEU A 507 11.63 19.75 13.76
N PRO A 508 12.46 18.71 13.59
CA PRO A 508 12.43 17.86 12.41
C PRO A 508 11.34 16.80 12.53
N PHE A 509 10.36 16.86 11.64
CA PHE A 509 9.36 15.80 11.44
C PHE A 509 9.81 14.93 10.28
N ALA A 510 9.81 13.61 10.47
CA ALA A 510 10.16 12.67 9.41
C ALA A 510 8.94 11.86 9.00
N LEU A 511 8.67 11.81 7.70
CA LEU A 511 7.67 10.95 7.09
C LEU A 511 8.37 9.83 6.34
N LYS A 512 8.21 8.61 6.85
CA LYS A 512 8.69 7.40 6.18
C LYS A 512 7.55 6.77 5.40
N VAL A 513 7.70 6.66 4.09
CA VAL A 513 6.76 5.99 3.20
C VAL A 513 7.37 4.70 2.71
N THR A 514 6.66 3.58 2.85
CA THR A 514 7.07 2.26 2.36
C THR A 514 6.04 1.71 1.39
N GLY A 515 6.45 0.81 0.50
CA GLY A 515 5.57 0.09 -0.41
C GLY A 515 6.02 -1.36 -0.59
N ILE A 516 5.35 -2.10 -1.47
CA ILE A 516 5.79 -3.46 -1.84
C ILE A 516 7.17 -3.44 -2.52
N ASN A 517 7.77 -4.61 -2.66
CA ASN A 517 9.05 -4.80 -3.36
C ASN A 517 10.20 -3.94 -2.77
N ASN A 518 10.20 -3.78 -1.44
CA ASN A 518 11.19 -3.04 -0.67
C ASN A 518 11.31 -1.54 -1.02
N TYR A 519 10.26 -0.94 -1.58
CA TYR A 519 10.22 0.50 -1.77
C TYR A 519 10.21 1.22 -0.41
N GLN A 520 11.09 2.21 -0.25
CA GLN A 520 11.08 3.09 0.91
C GLN A 520 11.62 4.48 0.56
N LYS A 521 10.99 5.52 1.11
CA LYS A 521 11.45 6.91 1.06
C LYS A 521 11.21 7.57 2.40
N THR A 522 12.20 8.31 2.90
CA THR A 522 12.03 9.16 4.09
C THR A 522 12.16 10.61 3.66
N ILE A 523 11.13 11.40 3.97
CA ILE A 523 11.13 12.85 3.82
C ILE A 523 11.28 13.46 5.21
N VAL A 524 12.09 14.51 5.35
CA VAL A 524 12.25 15.24 6.61
C VAL A 524 11.93 16.70 6.34
N GLU A 525 11.03 17.26 7.14
CA GLU A 525 10.63 18.67 7.09
C GLU A 525 10.79 19.29 8.47
N GLU A 526 11.18 20.56 8.50
CA GLU A 526 11.30 21.33 9.73
C GLU A 526 9.99 22.10 9.97
N ILE A 527 9.37 21.88 11.14
CA ILE A 527 8.16 22.60 11.54
C ILE A 527 8.50 23.43 12.78
N SER A 528 8.19 24.73 12.71
CA SER A 528 8.35 25.65 13.82
C SER A 528 7.09 25.68 14.69
N LEU A 529 7.25 25.30 15.96
CA LEU A 529 6.28 25.57 17.01
C LEU A 529 6.66 26.87 17.73
N PRO A 530 5.69 27.63 18.25
CA PRO A 530 5.97 28.83 19.05
C PRO A 530 6.89 28.52 20.23
N GLU A 531 7.88 29.37 20.45
CA GLU A 531 8.73 29.29 21.64
C GLU A 531 7.91 29.51 22.92
N LEU A 532 8.11 28.61 23.88
CA LEU A 532 7.48 28.64 25.18
C LEU A 532 8.35 29.43 26.15
N LYS A 533 8.00 30.70 26.34
CA LYS A 533 8.74 31.56 27.26
C LYS A 533 8.55 31.14 28.72
N PRO A 534 9.60 31.27 29.57
CA PRO A 534 9.44 31.20 31.00
C PRO A 534 8.46 32.26 31.50
N LEU A 535 7.43 31.84 32.23
CA LEU A 535 6.32 32.68 32.65
C LEU A 535 5.93 32.39 34.09
N ILE A 536 5.71 33.44 34.87
CA ILE A 536 4.95 33.39 36.11
C ILE A 536 3.69 34.23 35.95
N LEU A 537 2.55 33.60 36.20
CA LEU A 537 1.25 34.23 36.06
C LEU A 537 0.41 34.03 37.31
N LEU A 538 -0.35 35.07 37.67
CA LEU A 538 -1.37 34.99 38.70
C LEU A 538 -2.70 34.59 38.06
N LYS A 539 -3.33 33.51 38.52
CA LYS A 539 -4.62 33.04 38.01
C LYS A 539 -5.60 32.78 39.15
N GLU A 540 -6.84 33.21 38.97
CA GLU A 540 -7.90 32.88 39.93
C GLU A 540 -8.17 31.37 39.95
N THR A 541 -8.23 30.78 41.15
CA THR A 541 -8.51 29.36 41.35
C THR A 541 -10.03 29.12 41.28
N MET A 542 -10.51 28.41 40.26
CA MET A 542 -11.94 28.08 40.15
C MET A 542 -12.31 26.86 41.03
N GLY A 543 -13.17 27.08 42.03
CA GLY A 543 -13.71 26.05 42.95
C GLY A 543 -14.83 26.62 43.81
N GLN A 544 -15.74 25.76 44.32
CA GLN A 544 -17.04 26.12 44.95
C GLN A 544 -17.04 27.46 45.70
N GLN A 545 -17.78 28.43 45.16
CA GLN A 545 -18.02 29.75 45.73
C GLN A 545 -18.68 29.64 47.11
N ASP A 546 -17.87 29.72 48.16
CA ASP A 546 -18.32 30.45 49.33
C ASP A 546 -18.18 31.94 48.98
N LYS A 547 -19.26 32.72 49.08
CA LYS A 547 -19.32 34.09 48.51
C LYS A 547 -18.27 35.04 49.10
N ASP A 548 -17.67 34.67 50.22
CA ASP A 548 -16.72 35.50 50.98
C ASP A 548 -15.25 35.07 50.79
N TYR A 549 -14.94 34.08 49.94
CA TYR A 549 -13.59 33.56 49.75
C TYR A 549 -13.08 33.74 48.31
N TYR A 550 -11.83 34.21 48.19
CA TYR A 550 -11.14 34.46 46.92
C TYR A 550 -9.77 33.78 46.93
N ALA A 551 -9.43 33.01 45.90
CA ALA A 551 -8.19 32.25 45.83
C ALA A 551 -7.43 32.53 44.53
N VAL A 552 -6.11 32.70 44.66
CA VAL A 552 -5.22 32.99 43.53
C VAL A 552 -4.06 32.02 43.54
N ASP A 553 -3.88 31.33 42.42
CA ASP A 553 -2.72 30.50 42.13
C ASP A 553 -1.59 31.34 41.55
N ILE A 554 -0.40 31.13 42.08
CA ILE A 554 0.85 31.56 41.45
C ILE A 554 1.31 30.39 40.58
N LEU A 555 1.07 30.49 39.28
CA LEU A 555 1.42 29.44 38.33
C LEU A 555 2.75 29.79 37.65
N ALA A 556 3.64 28.81 37.59
CA ALA A 556 4.87 28.89 36.84
C ALA A 556 4.83 27.95 35.63
N ALA A 557 5.36 28.44 34.52
CA ALA A 557 5.48 27.69 33.28
C ALA A 557 6.86 27.89 32.65
N ASN A 558 7.44 26.82 32.11
CA ASN A 558 8.72 26.77 31.39
C ASN A 558 9.92 27.36 32.17
N ILE A 559 10.02 27.02 33.45
CA ILE A 559 11.07 27.51 34.37
C ILE A 559 12.01 26.39 34.85
N SER A 560 12.31 25.42 34.00
CA SER A 560 13.13 24.24 34.35
C SER A 560 14.53 24.55 34.86
N GLU A 561 15.08 25.69 34.44
CA GLU A 561 16.43 26.16 34.70
C GLU A 561 16.53 26.94 36.03
N VAL A 562 15.39 27.30 36.62
CA VAL A 562 15.32 28.10 37.84
C VAL A 562 15.51 27.20 39.06
N GLU A 563 16.54 27.49 39.86
CA GLU A 563 16.77 26.81 41.13
C GLU A 563 16.30 27.65 42.32
N ASN A 564 16.37 28.98 42.22
CA ASN A 564 15.90 29.88 43.25
C ASN A 564 15.00 30.95 42.65
N LEU A 565 13.85 31.16 43.27
CA LEU A 565 12.90 32.19 42.89
C LEU A 565 12.50 33.02 44.11
N SER A 566 12.77 34.31 44.06
CA SER A 566 12.32 35.28 45.07
C SER A 566 11.46 36.36 44.44
N PHE A 567 10.40 36.75 45.15
CA PHE A 567 9.50 37.82 44.71
C PHE A 567 8.61 38.34 45.84
N GLU A 568 8.02 39.50 45.61
CA GLU A 568 7.06 40.11 46.50
C GLU A 568 5.66 40.07 45.89
N LEU A 569 4.71 39.40 46.54
CA LEU A 569 3.31 39.47 46.15
C LEU A 569 2.61 40.56 46.96
N ASN A 570 2.06 41.56 46.27
CA ASN A 570 1.33 42.67 46.85
C ASN A 570 -0.17 42.51 46.60
N TYR A 571 -0.98 42.83 47.60
CA TYR A 571 -2.44 42.74 47.52
C TYR A 571 -3.10 43.85 48.34
N ASN A 572 -4.30 44.27 47.95
CA ASN A 572 -5.04 45.30 48.68
C ASN A 572 -5.56 44.79 50.04
N SER A 573 -4.83 45.09 51.12
CA SER A 573 -5.17 44.66 52.48
C SER A 573 -6.44 45.29 53.07
N ASN A 574 -6.97 46.36 52.47
CA ASN A 574 -8.27 46.92 52.83
C ASN A 574 -9.43 46.07 52.30
N ASN A 575 -9.25 45.43 51.15
CA ASN A 575 -10.27 44.62 50.49
C ASN A 575 -10.10 43.12 50.75
N LEU A 576 -8.88 42.66 51.01
CA LEU A 576 -8.55 41.25 51.18
C LEU A 576 -7.90 40.99 52.54
N LEU A 577 -8.33 39.92 53.21
CA LEU A 577 -7.63 39.35 54.36
C LEU A 577 -6.97 38.04 53.95
N LEU A 578 -5.64 37.99 53.90
CA LEU A 578 -4.91 36.74 53.68
C LEU A 578 -5.17 35.78 54.85
N THR A 579 -5.81 34.65 54.58
CA THR A 579 -6.17 33.64 55.58
C THR A 579 -5.15 32.52 55.62
N HIS A 580 -4.75 32.02 54.45
CA HIS A 580 -3.85 30.88 54.33
C HIS A 580 -3.05 30.96 53.02
N ILE A 581 -1.88 30.32 53.01
CA ILE A 581 -1.12 30.05 51.79
C ILE A 581 -0.92 28.55 51.74
N SER A 582 -1.50 27.88 50.76
CA SER A 582 -1.24 26.48 50.50
C SER A 582 -0.06 26.36 49.56
N ARG A 583 0.78 25.37 49.85
CA ARG A 583 1.79 24.90 48.91
C ARG A 583 1.10 24.35 47.67
N GLY A 584 1.56 24.76 46.49
CA GLY A 584 1.03 24.24 45.25
C GLY A 584 1.68 22.94 44.82
N ASP A 585 1.18 22.37 43.73
CA ASP A 585 1.63 21.09 43.19
C ASP A 585 3.08 21.13 42.67
N PHE A 586 3.67 22.32 42.46
CA PHE A 586 5.08 22.49 42.09
C PHE A 586 6.01 21.84 43.13
N PHE A 587 5.59 21.74 44.39
CA PHE A 587 6.37 21.11 45.45
C PHE A 587 5.86 19.70 45.83
N VAL A 588 5.31 18.98 44.85
CA VAL A 588 4.88 17.59 44.98
C VAL A 588 5.63 16.72 43.97
N ARG A 589 6.13 15.56 44.44
CA ARG A 589 6.76 14.54 43.59
C ARG A 589 6.56 13.15 44.20
N ASP A 590 6.16 12.17 43.40
CA ASP A 590 5.97 10.77 43.83
C ASP A 590 5.07 10.65 45.08
N ASN A 591 3.97 11.42 45.12
CA ASN A 591 3.07 11.60 46.28
C ASN A 591 3.74 12.12 47.57
N ASN A 592 4.99 12.58 47.50
CA ASN A 592 5.70 13.21 48.60
C ASN A 592 5.68 14.73 48.49
N LEU A 593 5.59 15.35 49.66
CA LEU A 593 5.65 16.79 49.86
C LEU A 593 7.12 17.23 49.91
N LEU A 594 7.56 18.00 48.91
CA LEU A 594 8.92 18.56 48.84
C LEU A 594 9.08 19.77 49.78
N PRO A 595 10.31 20.22 50.08
CA PRO A 595 10.51 21.44 50.86
C PRO A 595 9.77 22.64 50.25
N PHE A 596 9.18 23.48 51.09
CA PHE A 596 8.53 24.74 50.71
C PHE A 596 8.78 25.73 51.83
N ASN A 597 9.54 26.77 51.52
CA ASN A 597 9.89 27.79 52.48
C ASN A 597 8.63 28.57 52.86
N ARG A 598 8.43 28.82 54.16
CA ARG A 598 7.26 29.59 54.60
C ARG A 598 7.43 31.04 54.14
N PRO A 599 6.51 31.59 53.33
CA PRO A 599 6.59 32.97 52.91
C PRO A 599 6.49 33.93 54.10
N ASP A 600 7.23 35.03 54.08
CA ASP A 600 7.11 36.08 55.10
C ASP A 600 5.82 36.87 54.88
N LYS A 601 5.09 37.12 55.98
CA LYS A 601 3.79 37.79 56.05
C LYS A 601 3.78 38.89 57.11
N SER A 602 4.96 39.36 57.52
CA SER A 602 5.15 40.34 58.59
C SER A 602 4.48 41.69 58.27
N GLU A 603 4.41 42.06 56.99
CA GLU A 603 3.83 43.30 56.51
C GLU A 603 2.40 43.10 55.94
N PRO A 604 1.37 43.80 56.45
CA PRO A 604 0.01 43.69 55.91
C PRO A 604 -0.08 44.16 54.45
N GLY A 605 -0.62 43.33 53.56
CA GLY A 605 -0.75 43.64 52.12
C GLY A 605 0.44 43.20 51.28
N LYS A 606 1.44 42.55 51.88
CA LYS A 606 2.64 42.07 51.21
C LYS A 606 3.00 40.65 51.69
N VAL A 607 3.43 39.80 50.76
CA VAL A 607 3.96 38.46 51.06
C VAL A 607 5.29 38.29 50.32
N ILE A 608 6.35 37.93 51.03
CA ILE A 608 7.67 37.71 50.44
C ILE A 608 7.89 36.22 50.25
N PHE A 609 8.13 35.82 49.01
CA PHE A 609 8.49 34.46 48.63
C PHE A 609 10.00 34.40 48.37
N ASP A 610 10.62 33.34 48.89
CA ASP A 610 12.00 32.95 48.60
C ASP A 610 12.03 31.42 48.61
N GLN A 611 11.97 30.82 47.42
CA GLN A 611 11.76 29.39 47.22
C GLN A 611 12.91 28.75 46.45
N GLU A 612 13.47 27.69 47.03
CA GLU A 612 14.30 26.74 46.32
C GLU A 612 13.39 25.80 45.52
N PHE A 613 13.56 25.77 44.20
CA PHE A 613 12.78 24.96 43.30
C PHE A 613 13.34 23.55 43.14
N PRO A 614 12.47 22.54 43.04
CA PRO A 614 12.91 21.18 42.81
C PRO A 614 13.51 21.00 41.41
N PHE A 615 14.64 20.30 41.34
CA PHE A 615 15.30 19.94 40.08
C PHE A 615 14.35 19.31 39.06
N ASN A 616 14.50 19.72 37.80
CA ASN A 616 13.77 19.20 36.62
C ASN A 616 12.25 19.44 36.63
N LYS A 617 11.76 20.43 37.39
CA LYS A 617 10.36 20.84 37.33
C LYS A 617 10.21 22.18 36.63
N ALA A 618 9.44 22.19 35.55
CA ALA A 618 9.26 23.36 34.69
C ALA A 618 7.91 24.06 34.86
N ASN A 619 6.88 23.32 35.28
CA ASN A 619 5.49 23.78 35.27
C ASN A 619 4.76 23.39 36.57
N GLY A 620 3.83 24.23 37.02
CA GLY A 620 2.90 23.93 38.13
C GLY A 620 2.55 25.16 38.96
N VAL A 621 1.71 24.96 39.97
CA VAL A 621 1.35 25.98 40.96
C VAL A 621 2.43 26.03 42.04
N ILE A 622 3.09 27.16 42.19
CA ILE A 622 4.07 27.42 43.27
C ILE A 622 3.32 27.44 44.61
N ALA A 623 2.28 28.26 44.69
CA ALA A 623 1.45 28.42 45.88
C ALA A 623 0.06 28.93 45.50
N THR A 624 -0.94 28.62 46.33
CA THR A 624 -2.27 29.22 46.26
C THR A 624 -2.48 30.09 47.49
N LEU A 625 -2.84 31.34 47.26
CA LEU A 625 -3.17 32.29 48.33
C LEU A 625 -4.67 32.33 48.52
N HIS A 626 -5.10 32.13 49.76
CA HIS A 626 -6.51 32.11 50.13
C HIS A 626 -6.86 33.37 50.91
N PHE A 627 -7.76 34.16 50.37
CA PHE A 627 -8.22 35.42 50.95
C PHE A 627 -9.68 35.32 51.37
N LYS A 628 -10.00 36.01 52.47
CA LYS A 628 -11.37 36.37 52.81
C LYS A 628 -11.65 37.79 52.29
N LEU A 629 -12.74 37.95 51.55
CA LEU A 629 -13.20 39.24 51.04
C LEU A 629 -13.71 40.11 52.20
N LYS A 630 -13.19 41.33 52.30
CA LYS A 630 -13.71 42.39 53.18
C LYS A 630 -14.72 43.28 52.45
N ASN A 631 -14.58 43.39 51.12
CA ASN A 631 -15.42 44.15 50.21
C ASN A 631 -15.74 43.29 48.97
N GLU A 632 -16.78 43.65 48.21
CA GLU A 632 -17.20 42.91 47.00
C GLU A 632 -16.13 42.82 45.91
N ASN A 633 -15.25 43.83 45.81
CA ASN A 633 -14.13 43.84 44.85
C ASN A 633 -12.82 43.46 45.56
N PRO A 634 -12.11 42.40 45.12
CA PRO A 634 -10.80 42.01 45.69
C PRO A 634 -9.72 43.10 45.53
N GLY A 635 -9.85 44.02 44.57
CA GLY A 635 -8.79 44.98 44.22
C GLY A 635 -7.59 44.31 43.53
N SER A 636 -6.47 45.02 43.39
CA SER A 636 -5.31 44.52 42.67
C SER A 636 -4.47 43.52 43.47
N ILE A 637 -3.94 42.52 42.75
CA ILE A 637 -2.94 41.56 43.24
C ILE A 637 -1.85 41.48 42.18
N SER A 638 -0.60 41.73 42.59
CA SER A 638 0.54 41.77 41.67
C SER A 638 1.80 41.16 42.28
N ILE A 639 2.65 40.62 41.43
CA ILE A 639 4.01 40.23 41.78
C ILE A 639 4.93 41.44 41.50
N ASN A 640 5.93 41.67 42.35
CA ASN A 640 6.96 42.70 42.19
C ASN A 640 8.32 42.12 42.59
N ASN A 641 9.41 42.77 42.15
CA ASN A 641 10.78 42.40 42.50
C ASN A 641 11.08 40.91 42.24
N LEU A 642 10.64 40.40 41.09
CA LEU A 642 10.88 39.02 40.68
C LEU A 642 12.36 38.82 40.34
N GLU A 643 13.04 37.98 41.11
CA GLU A 643 14.41 37.55 40.86
C GLU A 643 14.45 36.02 40.74
N ALA A 644 15.01 35.53 39.64
CA ALA A 644 15.19 34.11 39.40
C ALA A 644 16.66 33.82 39.13
N VAL A 645 17.18 32.74 39.69
CA VAL A 645 18.59 32.36 39.59
C VAL A 645 18.71 30.89 39.21
N THR A 646 19.62 30.59 38.30
CA THR A 646 19.98 29.22 37.91
C THR A 646 20.95 28.58 38.91
N GLY A 647 21.22 27.28 38.78
CA GLY A 647 22.20 26.59 39.63
C GLY A 647 23.65 27.05 39.50
N THR A 648 23.99 27.77 38.43
CA THR A 648 25.30 28.41 38.26
C THR A 648 25.38 29.77 38.95
N GLY A 649 24.28 30.26 39.55
CA GLY A 649 24.19 31.58 40.15
C GLY A 649 23.91 32.71 39.15
N GLU A 650 23.57 32.38 37.90
CA GLU A 650 23.27 33.37 36.86
C GLU A 650 21.79 33.80 36.93
N GLN A 651 21.53 35.08 36.65
CA GLN A 651 20.17 35.61 36.64
C GLN A 651 19.39 35.05 35.44
N PHE A 652 18.20 34.51 35.70
CA PHE A 652 17.29 33.94 34.70
C PHE A 652 16.12 34.90 34.44
N GLN A 653 15.78 35.12 33.17
CA GLN A 653 14.70 36.04 32.79
C GLN A 653 13.36 35.30 32.71
N ILE A 654 12.35 35.83 33.39
CA ILE A 654 10.99 35.25 33.44
C ILE A 654 9.99 36.37 33.12
N GLU A 655 9.06 36.09 32.21
CA GLU A 655 7.93 36.99 31.96
C GLU A 655 6.96 36.94 33.15
N GLN A 656 6.47 38.10 33.57
CA GLN A 656 5.51 38.20 34.67
C GLN A 656 4.17 38.73 34.15
N ARG A 657 3.09 38.01 34.46
CA ARG A 657 1.73 38.41 34.08
C ARG A 657 0.84 38.54 35.32
N ASN A 658 0.55 39.78 35.69
CA ASN A 658 -0.43 40.11 36.72
C ASN A 658 -1.81 40.21 36.06
N ILE A 659 -2.66 39.18 36.17
CA ILE A 659 -3.99 39.18 35.50
C ILE A 659 -5.02 40.06 36.25
N ILE A 660 -4.69 40.58 37.45
CA ILE A 660 -5.59 41.38 38.29
C ILE A 660 -5.02 42.80 38.46
N GLU A 661 -4.85 43.50 37.34
CA GLU A 661 -4.69 44.96 37.33
C GLU A 661 -5.98 45.56 36.76
N GLU A 662 -6.64 46.44 37.53
CA GLU A 662 -7.61 47.36 36.93
C GLU A 662 -6.86 48.17 35.88
N GLU A 663 -7.21 48.01 34.59
CA GLU A 663 -6.87 48.99 33.57
C GLU A 663 -7.37 50.36 34.08
N ASN A 664 -6.43 51.25 34.42
CA ASN A 664 -6.71 52.66 34.67
C ASN A 664 -6.70 53.45 33.37
#